data_AF-A0A947HKY4-F1
#
_entry.id   AF-A0A947HKY4-F1
#
_cell.length_a   1.000
_cell.length_b   1.000
_cell.length_c   1.000
_cell.angle_alpha   90.00
_cell.angle_beta   90.00
_cell.angle_gamma   90.00
#
_symmetry.space_group_name_H-M   'P 1'
#
loop_
_entity.id
_entity.type
_entity.pdbx_description
1 polymer ?
#
loop_
_entity_poly.entity_id
_entity_poly.type
_entity_poly.pdbx_seq_one_letter_code
_entity_poly.pdbx_strand_id
1 'polypeptide(L)'
;MSGRTFVGIVILLVNACASSPGPDRTGDDAATPADATGLGDVLGATDGDAASSPDACIDCGDVTGGDFNPGDTPGDDVAGDDSGCTNCDDVASCAGDDCPEIVCDPETFVATCEDAGRLRSCRADGSAIDILACGDGAACAGGACVATVCTPGDVVCASESETQTCDAAGVGFLAPVPCPPPGRCDAERCLTPCEAAELERGAQGCRFVLPSGELRLVGEAGTTLTLDGAGAGVLDAAGLAVRPAPDPSGAHILVTSAPVTVQLAVDAGPTDVAQVLPPSAWGHDHVVSGWPSAALGGTSRVRIVAAAAGIHVSIAATTPLDVVSGGDTVIATIARGDAATFTVPITAQLDLRTTVPGDDLTGTRVTSSAPIGAFYTHDCASVPAGVSPCGPLLEQVPSVDRLGSDLLALPWPPRAAAQPSTFRLVAIDDGVYVQLTPAIAPAATLERGASMTWTTTQRARVMASGRVLLTHASAGATFLGHGDECDGKGIGGPSLSWVPPMSAFDASARIDVEPGDGATVLSLVVPESSDAAEVLVDGVAPGWQVLTPFRHAVVALGPGSHAIESVKGAWSGVVLTERCGGSSSTPITASMAATPASAIETTAGDTDGDGSLDAMDCAPNDAAVHPGASEGCNELDDDCDGATDEEGAWGCVAWFSDGDGDGSGGQSLSGCVCAAPTAVAVPFAGDCDDQDPFVGPLVLEACNGVDDDCDGVVDEGCDDDGDGWCASDALVTMTDGVCALGLGDCVDAAPGVNPGATEIFTNDLDDDCDGLIDTLSTTLPVSDCSGLNCVGPTHAAIVCALDICYGPDVVTDLELLAPNGGSPKNLITASGQLGTPNNGLAPREGASTLVLSTGKVGDVNTDVVAGTTSTVDPLPDFPFKAWDVAEVVLTMVVPDAATGLAFDVLFMSTELPEDAGKPEADRLYVLLDADVTTAGEPTPIGLGPCTPDLVVPETTDGGTPACFIGVNSAYVEPCSGSATSLAGTPYACSAEGGSTGWLRLTHPVAPGETVKLTFRLADIGDALNDSQALIDNIVWLSDVVAPDLSPL
;
A
#
# COMPACT_ATOMS: atom_id res chain seq x y z
N MET A 1 7.97 -46.04 -23.55
CA MET A 1 7.85 -47.42 -23.00
C MET A 1 8.46 -47.47 -21.60
N SER A 2 7.89 -48.27 -20.70
CA SER A 2 8.35 -48.72 -19.36
C SER A 2 9.76 -48.34 -18.86
N GLY A 3 9.85 -47.87 -17.60
CA GLY A 3 11.07 -47.84 -16.79
C GLY A 3 10.79 -47.51 -15.31
N ARG A 4 10.54 -48.52 -14.46
CA ARG A 4 10.14 -48.38 -13.03
C ARG A 4 11.10 -49.09 -12.06
N THR A 5 11.49 -48.40 -10.98
CA THR A 5 11.54 -48.87 -9.55
C THR A 5 12.55 -49.98 -9.11
N PHE A 6 13.03 -49.94 -7.84
CA PHE A 6 13.30 -51.02 -6.83
C PHE A 6 14.30 -50.53 -5.72
N VAL A 7 14.56 -51.23 -4.61
CA VAL A 7 13.77 -51.27 -3.33
C VAL A 7 14.60 -51.87 -2.15
N GLY A 8 14.44 -51.40 -0.90
CA GLY A 8 14.97 -52.06 0.33
C GLY A 8 14.84 -51.22 1.64
N ILE A 9 13.96 -51.48 2.63
CA ILE A 9 13.79 -52.61 3.61
C ILE A 9 14.65 -52.50 4.90
N VAL A 10 13.99 -52.51 6.08
CA VAL A 10 14.29 -53.13 7.43
C VAL A 10 13.14 -52.71 8.39
N ILE A 11 12.17 -53.54 8.83
CA ILE A 11 12.10 -54.58 9.91
C ILE A 11 11.95 -54.04 11.38
N LEU A 12 10.95 -54.58 12.09
CA LEU A 12 10.46 -54.29 13.47
C LEU A 12 11.06 -55.22 14.57
N LEU A 13 10.99 -54.83 15.87
CA LEU A 13 10.26 -55.54 16.98
C LEU A 13 10.69 -55.22 18.46
N VAL A 14 9.79 -54.52 19.21
CA VAL A 14 9.32 -54.71 20.64
C VAL A 14 10.27 -54.73 21.88
N ASN A 15 10.04 -53.89 22.92
CA ASN A 15 9.31 -54.24 24.20
C ASN A 15 9.26 -53.11 25.29
N ALA A 16 8.53 -53.33 26.40
CA ALA A 16 7.87 -52.28 27.22
C ALA A 16 8.27 -52.10 28.72
N CYS A 17 7.69 -51.05 29.34
CA CYS A 17 7.33 -50.83 30.77
C CYS A 17 8.32 -50.29 31.85
N ALA A 18 8.15 -48.99 32.15
CA ALA A 18 7.87 -48.34 33.46
C ALA A 18 8.53 -48.77 34.82
N SER A 19 9.14 -47.78 35.54
CA SER A 19 8.74 -47.35 36.92
C SER A 19 9.67 -46.27 37.54
N SER A 20 9.11 -45.31 38.30
CA SER A 20 9.75 -44.30 39.19
C SER A 20 10.29 -44.91 40.53
N PRO A 21 10.89 -44.20 41.53
CA PRO A 21 11.07 -42.74 41.75
C PRO A 21 12.49 -42.28 42.26
N GLY A 22 12.62 -41.04 42.77
CA GLY A 22 13.84 -40.47 43.41
C GLY A 22 14.14 -41.00 44.84
N PRO A 23 14.79 -40.27 45.80
CA PRO A 23 14.99 -38.79 45.84
C PRO A 23 16.29 -38.24 46.54
N ASP A 24 16.41 -36.90 46.62
CA ASP A 24 16.80 -36.04 47.78
C ASP A 24 18.18 -36.18 48.53
N ARG A 25 18.60 -35.05 49.14
CA ARG A 25 19.56 -34.83 50.27
C ARG A 25 21.05 -34.64 50.00
N THR A 26 21.80 -33.81 50.74
CA THR A 26 21.59 -32.61 51.63
C THR A 26 23.00 -32.16 52.07
N GLY A 27 23.22 -30.89 52.47
CA GLY A 27 24.39 -30.55 53.29
C GLY A 27 24.71 -29.06 53.44
N ASP A 28 24.31 -28.47 54.56
CA ASP A 28 24.72 -27.14 55.03
C ASP A 28 26.20 -27.13 55.50
N ASP A 29 26.89 -25.99 55.39
CA ASP A 29 27.32 -25.19 56.57
C ASP A 29 28.19 -23.97 56.19
N ALA A 30 28.30 -23.00 57.10
CA ALA A 30 28.77 -21.64 56.85
C ALA A 30 30.30 -21.40 57.02
N ALA A 31 30.84 -20.38 56.32
CA ALA A 31 31.61 -19.25 56.89
C ALA A 31 32.43 -18.46 55.83
N THR A 32 32.38 -17.14 55.90
CA THR A 32 33.35 -16.19 55.30
C THR A 32 34.58 -16.02 56.24
N PRO A 33 35.67 -15.30 55.89
CA PRO A 33 35.91 -14.43 54.71
C PRO A 33 37.32 -14.59 54.05
N ALA A 34 37.63 -13.62 53.18
CA ALA A 34 38.95 -13.11 52.78
C ALA A 34 39.57 -13.62 51.46
N ASP A 35 39.93 -12.60 50.67
CA ASP A 35 40.70 -12.60 49.43
C ASP A 35 41.83 -13.62 49.34
N ALA A 36 41.77 -14.44 48.28
CA ALA A 36 42.93 -14.99 47.61
C ALA A 36 42.61 -15.22 46.12
N THR A 37 43.29 -14.48 45.26
CA THR A 37 43.22 -14.64 43.79
C THR A 37 43.68 -16.04 43.36
N GLY A 38 42.91 -16.70 42.48
CA GLY A 38 43.25 -18.01 41.94
C GLY A 38 42.75 -18.21 40.50
N LEU A 39 43.68 -18.17 39.55
CA LEU A 39 43.48 -18.66 38.17
C LEU A 39 43.51 -20.21 38.12
N GLY A 40 42.97 -20.77 37.04
CA GLY A 40 42.83 -22.22 36.82
C GLY A 40 41.61 -22.53 35.95
N ASP A 41 41.54 -22.13 34.67
CA ASP A 41 42.49 -22.38 33.56
C ASP A 41 42.59 -23.88 33.18
N VAL A 42 42.90 -24.18 31.90
CA VAL A 42 42.86 -25.48 31.13
C VAL A 42 41.85 -25.38 29.97
N LEU A 43 42.21 -25.25 28.68
CA LEU A 43 43.51 -25.27 27.96
C LEU A 43 43.44 -24.24 26.81
N GLY A 44 44.50 -23.59 26.30
CA GLY A 44 45.95 -23.80 26.42
C GLY A 44 46.57 -23.72 24.99
N ALA A 45 47.76 -23.19 24.74
CA ALA A 45 48.80 -22.63 25.62
C ALA A 45 49.56 -21.49 24.90
N THR A 46 50.25 -20.66 25.69
CA THR A 46 50.81 -19.34 25.30
C THR A 46 52.29 -19.34 24.88
N ASP A 47 52.75 -18.18 24.45
CA ASP A 47 54.12 -17.85 24.03
C ASP A 47 55.24 -18.29 24.99
N GLY A 48 56.39 -18.58 24.40
CA GLY A 48 57.63 -18.92 25.10
C GLY A 48 58.51 -17.70 25.33
N ASP A 49 58.78 -17.43 26.61
CA ASP A 49 59.66 -16.36 27.06
C ASP A 49 61.16 -16.68 26.86
N ALA A 50 61.99 -15.64 27.00
CA ALA A 50 63.42 -15.68 27.30
C ALA A 50 64.42 -16.32 26.30
N ALA A 51 65.17 -15.44 25.65
CA ALA A 51 66.63 -15.41 25.62
C ALA A 51 67.43 -16.70 25.92
N SER A 52 68.21 -17.17 24.94
CA SER A 52 69.67 -17.33 25.12
C SER A 52 70.39 -17.65 23.79
N SER A 53 71.65 -17.20 23.71
CA SER A 53 72.62 -17.57 22.67
C SER A 53 72.97 -19.06 22.70
N PRO A 54 73.70 -19.53 21.67
CA PRO A 54 74.91 -20.28 22.01
C PRO A 54 76.18 -19.80 21.28
N ASP A 55 77.15 -19.38 22.09
CA ASP A 55 78.53 -19.84 22.11
C ASP A 55 79.38 -19.94 20.83
N ALA A 56 80.43 -19.12 20.83
CA ALA A 56 81.79 -19.61 20.59
C ALA A 56 82.71 -19.16 21.75
N CYS A 57 83.43 -20.09 22.39
CA CYS A 57 84.22 -19.82 23.60
C CYS A 57 85.63 -19.26 23.34
N ILE A 58 86.09 -18.38 24.24
CA ILE A 58 87.47 -18.19 24.78
C ILE A 58 87.31 -17.08 25.86
N ASP A 59 87.29 -17.36 27.17
CA ASP A 59 88.33 -17.83 28.12
C ASP A 59 89.09 -16.67 28.82
N CYS A 60 89.13 -16.74 30.17
CA CYS A 60 89.73 -15.81 31.17
C CYS A 60 89.42 -14.29 31.04
N GLY A 61 88.92 -13.55 32.04
CA GLY A 61 88.65 -13.86 33.45
C GLY A 61 89.15 -12.73 34.38
N ASP A 62 88.23 -12.17 35.18
CA ASP A 62 88.42 -11.74 36.59
C ASP A 62 89.45 -10.60 36.91
N VAL A 63 89.30 -9.71 37.91
CA VAL A 63 88.48 -9.69 39.13
C VAL A 63 88.09 -8.25 39.54
N THR A 64 86.82 -8.07 39.93
CA THR A 64 86.24 -7.21 41.00
C THR A 64 86.97 -6.02 41.65
N GLY A 65 86.15 -4.98 41.97
CA GLY A 65 86.12 -4.31 43.28
C GLY A 65 86.81 -2.93 43.36
N GLY A 66 86.27 -1.93 44.06
CA GLY A 66 85.09 -1.89 44.94
C GLY A 66 85.40 -1.13 46.24
N ASP A 67 84.63 -0.08 46.53
CA ASP A 67 84.59 0.75 47.77
C ASP A 67 85.90 1.48 48.16
N PHE A 68 85.91 2.75 48.57
CA PHE A 68 85.15 3.30 49.69
C PHE A 68 85.07 4.85 49.66
N ASN A 69 83.88 5.40 49.91
CA ASN A 69 83.68 6.70 50.61
C ASN A 69 84.22 6.58 52.07
N PRO A 70 84.43 7.63 52.91
CA PRO A 70 83.83 8.97 52.85
C PRO A 70 84.76 10.18 53.21
N GLY A 71 84.28 11.42 53.05
CA GLY A 71 84.92 12.61 53.65
C GLY A 71 84.56 13.95 53.00
N ASP A 72 83.59 14.67 53.59
CA ASP A 72 82.93 15.87 53.08
C ASP A 72 83.80 17.08 52.61
N THR A 73 83.58 17.50 51.35
CA THR A 73 83.51 18.91 50.82
C THR A 73 84.76 19.83 50.78
N PRO A 74 84.82 20.90 49.93
CA PRO A 74 84.10 21.21 48.67
C PRO A 74 84.95 21.79 47.48
N GLY A 75 84.44 21.72 46.23
CA GLY A 75 84.65 22.74 45.16
C GLY A 75 85.55 22.46 43.92
N ASP A 76 84.96 22.65 42.72
CA ASP A 76 85.46 23.11 41.38
C ASP A 76 86.64 22.47 40.57
N ASP A 77 86.31 22.15 39.29
CA ASP A 77 86.93 22.55 37.99
C ASP A 77 88.12 21.87 37.21
N VAL A 78 87.79 21.44 35.95
CA VAL A 78 88.37 21.81 34.60
C VAL A 78 89.45 20.98 33.82
N ALA A 79 89.24 20.88 32.48
CA ALA A 79 90.12 20.46 31.32
C ALA A 79 90.53 18.95 31.20
N GLY A 80 91.07 18.34 30.11
CA GLY A 80 91.49 18.67 28.71
C GLY A 80 92.30 17.46 28.11
N ASP A 81 92.78 17.35 26.85
CA ASP A 81 92.66 18.20 25.64
C ASP A 81 93.16 17.50 24.31
N ASP A 82 92.56 17.88 23.17
CA ASP A 82 92.90 17.89 21.70
C ASP A 82 93.78 16.88 20.84
N SER A 83 93.40 16.83 19.53
CA SER A 83 94.23 16.84 18.27
C SER A 83 94.65 15.59 17.44
N GLY A 84 94.46 15.65 16.10
CA GLY A 84 95.16 14.76 15.12
C GLY A 84 94.62 14.55 13.68
N CYS A 85 94.33 15.58 12.86
CA CYS A 85 93.87 15.41 11.45
C CYS A 85 94.99 15.43 10.37
N THR A 86 94.73 14.90 9.16
CA THR A 86 95.38 15.36 7.91
C THR A 86 94.55 15.08 6.63
N ASN A 87 94.28 16.16 5.87
CA ASN A 87 93.87 16.28 4.45
C ASN A 87 92.63 15.54 3.85
N CYS A 88 91.66 16.35 3.43
CA CYS A 88 91.27 16.52 2.02
C CYS A 88 91.06 18.02 1.73
N ASP A 89 91.64 18.54 0.64
CA ASP A 89 91.34 19.85 0.05
C ASP A 89 90.53 19.59 -1.24
N ASP A 90 89.43 20.32 -1.47
CA ASP A 90 89.15 20.96 -2.78
C ASP A 90 87.93 21.91 -2.73
N VAL A 91 88.23 23.22 -2.82
CA VAL A 91 87.38 24.38 -3.24
C VAL A 91 86.04 24.68 -2.51
N ALA A 92 85.68 25.94 -2.17
CA ALA A 92 86.27 27.24 -2.54
C ALA A 92 86.06 28.38 -1.50
N SER A 93 87.13 29.17 -1.31
CA SER A 93 87.14 30.60 -0.91
C SER A 93 86.40 31.06 0.37
N CYS A 94 87.09 31.00 1.50
CA CYS A 94 87.06 32.08 2.52
C CYS A 94 88.43 32.78 2.54
N ALA A 95 88.45 34.11 2.68
CA ALA A 95 89.67 34.92 2.61
C ALA A 95 89.69 36.00 3.70
N GLY A 96 90.11 35.63 4.91
CA GLY A 96 90.14 36.47 6.11
C GLY A 96 89.51 35.77 7.31
N ASP A 97 89.66 36.34 8.50
CA ASP A 97 89.20 35.77 9.79
C ASP A 97 87.66 35.79 9.97
N ASP A 98 86.89 36.09 8.93
CA ASP A 98 85.42 36.09 8.92
C ASP A 98 84.88 34.86 8.14
N CYS A 99 84.94 33.68 8.76
CA CYS A 99 84.00 32.60 8.42
C CYS A 99 82.74 32.80 9.27
N PRO A 100 81.52 32.77 8.69
CA PRO A 100 80.31 32.75 9.50
C PRO A 100 80.31 31.49 10.39
N GLU A 101 79.97 31.66 11.66
CA GLU A 101 79.78 30.55 12.58
C GLU A 101 78.66 29.64 12.05
N ILE A 102 78.95 28.34 11.89
CA ILE A 102 77.93 27.37 11.48
C ILE A 102 77.07 27.09 12.73
N VAL A 103 75.93 27.76 12.81
CA VAL A 103 74.97 27.70 13.91
C VAL A 103 74.13 26.42 13.86
N CYS A 104 73.93 25.85 12.67
CA CYS A 104 73.23 24.60 12.44
C CYS A 104 73.75 23.90 11.18
N ASP A 105 73.67 22.57 11.14
CA ASP A 105 74.06 21.77 9.97
C ASP A 105 72.83 21.52 9.08
N PRO A 106 72.75 22.09 7.87
CA PRO A 106 71.58 21.93 7.00
C PRO A 106 71.36 20.51 6.46
N GLU A 107 72.34 19.60 6.52
CA GLU A 107 72.15 18.19 6.11
C GLU A 107 71.57 17.32 7.23
N THR A 108 71.70 17.72 8.50
CA THR A 108 71.22 16.93 9.66
C THR A 108 70.18 17.64 10.53
N PHE A 109 69.95 18.94 10.34
CA PHE A 109 68.96 19.71 11.11
C PHE A 109 67.53 19.38 10.69
N VAL A 110 66.80 18.66 11.56
CA VAL A 110 65.36 18.44 11.40
C VAL A 110 64.61 19.71 11.80
N ALA A 111 63.82 20.26 10.89
CA ALA A 111 62.99 21.43 11.15
C ALA A 111 61.95 21.12 12.26
N THR A 112 61.67 22.09 13.12
CA THR A 112 60.82 21.92 14.31
C THR A 112 59.92 23.14 14.49
N CYS A 113 58.72 22.96 15.03
CA CYS A 113 57.83 24.08 15.32
C CYS A 113 58.26 24.81 16.59
N GLU A 114 58.33 26.14 16.56
CA GLU A 114 58.53 26.97 17.75
C GLU A 114 57.20 27.20 18.48
N ASP A 115 56.15 27.44 17.70
CA ASP A 115 54.75 27.45 18.12
C ASP A 115 53.85 27.12 16.91
N ALA A 116 52.53 27.13 17.13
CA ALA A 116 51.54 26.80 16.10
C ALA A 116 51.59 27.68 14.84
N GLY A 117 52.21 28.87 14.86
CA GLY A 117 52.33 29.75 13.69
C GLY A 117 53.74 29.84 13.11
N ARG A 118 54.76 29.21 13.72
CA ARG A 118 56.17 29.49 13.41
C ARG A 118 57.05 28.26 13.34
N LEU A 119 57.70 28.08 12.19
CA LEU A 119 58.63 27.00 11.88
C LEU A 119 60.09 27.42 12.08
N ARG A 120 60.87 26.62 12.81
CA ARG A 120 62.33 26.75 12.95
C ARG A 120 63.01 25.91 11.88
N SER A 121 63.79 26.56 11.02
CA SER A 121 64.53 25.90 9.94
C SER A 121 65.97 26.40 9.89
N CYS A 122 66.91 25.52 9.52
CA CYS A 122 68.30 25.92 9.30
C CYS A 122 68.46 26.55 7.92
N ARG A 123 69.23 27.65 7.80
CA ARG A 123 69.61 28.19 6.49
C ARG A 123 70.48 27.21 5.72
N ALA A 124 70.36 27.23 4.39
CA ALA A 124 71.14 26.39 3.49
C ALA A 124 72.67 26.62 3.55
N ASP A 125 73.14 27.72 4.15
CA ASP A 125 74.55 28.01 4.40
C ASP A 125 74.99 27.70 5.85
N GLY A 126 74.10 27.15 6.68
CA GLY A 126 74.33 26.82 8.09
C GLY A 126 74.50 28.04 9.03
N SER A 127 74.39 29.27 8.52
CA SER A 127 74.77 30.49 9.25
C SER A 127 73.81 30.90 10.36
N ALA A 128 72.56 30.42 10.34
CA ALA A 128 71.53 30.73 11.33
C ALA A 128 70.37 29.74 11.28
N ILE A 129 69.65 29.65 12.40
CA ILE A 129 68.28 29.10 12.44
C ILE A 129 67.32 30.27 12.22
N ASP A 130 66.51 30.20 11.17
CA ASP A 130 65.42 31.14 10.91
C ASP A 130 64.12 30.66 11.53
N ILE A 131 63.35 31.61 12.08
CA ILE A 131 61.99 31.40 12.57
C ILE A 131 61.06 31.99 11.51
N LEU A 132 60.53 31.13 10.65
CA LEU A 132 59.63 31.50 9.56
C LEU A 132 58.18 31.46 10.06
N ALA A 133 57.41 32.52 9.84
CA ALA A 133 55.97 32.46 10.01
C ALA A 133 55.37 31.57 8.91
N CYS A 134 54.49 30.65 9.28
CA CYS A 134 53.63 30.01 8.32
C CYS A 134 52.69 31.07 7.73
N GLY A 135 52.45 31.00 6.41
CA GLY A 135 51.63 31.99 5.70
C GLY A 135 50.17 31.95 6.13
N ASP A 136 49.38 32.93 5.68
CA ASP A 136 47.95 33.04 6.00
C ASP A 136 47.22 31.71 5.71
N GLY A 137 46.54 31.16 6.72
CA GLY A 137 45.84 29.86 6.63
C GLY A 137 46.72 28.62 6.82
N ALA A 138 47.96 28.75 7.32
CA ALA A 138 48.83 27.62 7.63
C ALA A 138 49.37 27.65 9.07
N ALA A 139 49.42 26.48 9.70
CA ALA A 139 49.96 26.24 11.03
C ALA A 139 51.21 25.34 10.97
N CYS A 140 52.11 25.46 11.95
CA CYS A 140 53.26 24.58 12.04
C CYS A 140 52.91 23.27 12.76
N ALA A 141 53.03 22.15 12.04
CA ALA A 141 52.86 20.81 12.59
C ALA A 141 53.94 19.86 12.04
N GLY A 142 54.43 18.95 12.88
CA GLY A 142 55.40 17.92 12.46
C GLY A 142 56.75 18.44 11.93
N GLY A 143 57.08 19.73 12.12
CA GLY A 143 58.28 20.34 11.53
C GLY A 143 58.08 20.90 10.12
N ALA A 144 56.83 21.13 9.69
CA ALA A 144 56.49 21.81 8.44
C ALA A 144 55.33 22.80 8.66
N CYS A 145 55.19 23.79 7.77
CA CYS A 145 53.95 24.56 7.67
C CYS A 145 52.94 23.77 6.86
N VAL A 146 51.80 23.45 7.47
CA VAL A 146 50.68 22.68 6.92
C VAL A 146 49.45 23.58 6.91
N ALA A 147 48.56 23.44 5.92
CA ALA A 147 47.31 24.19 5.91
C ALA A 147 46.49 23.90 7.18
N THR A 148 45.88 24.93 7.76
CA THR A 148 44.91 24.80 8.84
C THR A 148 43.61 24.24 8.25
N VAL A 149 43.09 23.16 8.86
CA VAL A 149 41.93 22.39 8.38
C VAL A 149 40.69 22.64 9.25
N CYS A 150 40.86 23.03 10.52
CA CYS A 150 39.80 23.35 11.47
C CYS A 150 40.30 24.38 12.51
N THR A 151 39.40 25.07 13.23
CA THR A 151 39.83 26.00 14.29
C THR A 151 40.23 25.23 15.55
N PRO A 152 41.40 25.48 16.16
CA PRO A 152 41.86 24.72 17.32
C PRO A 152 40.85 24.72 18.48
N GLY A 153 40.38 23.53 18.86
CA GLY A 153 39.41 23.34 19.93
C GLY A 153 37.93 23.31 19.50
N ASP A 154 37.60 23.56 18.23
CA ASP A 154 36.25 23.34 17.70
C ASP A 154 35.85 21.86 17.88
N VAL A 155 34.57 21.61 18.15
CA VAL A 155 34.00 20.26 18.20
C VAL A 155 33.14 20.07 16.96
N VAL A 156 33.18 18.89 16.36
CA VAL A 156 32.33 18.50 15.24
C VAL A 156 31.73 17.12 15.51
N CYS A 157 30.59 16.80 14.90
CA CYS A 157 30.10 15.43 14.86
C CYS A 157 30.90 14.62 13.84
N ALA A 158 31.60 13.59 14.31
CA ALA A 158 32.37 12.68 13.46
C ALA A 158 31.53 11.52 12.95
N SER A 159 30.50 11.16 13.71
CA SER A 159 29.40 10.28 13.33
C SER A 159 28.17 10.70 14.14
N GLU A 160 27.02 10.08 13.88
CA GLU A 160 25.79 10.32 14.64
C GLU A 160 25.92 9.99 16.14
N SER A 161 26.97 9.28 16.57
CA SER A 161 27.19 8.89 17.97
C SER A 161 28.54 9.33 18.55
N GLU A 162 29.35 10.10 17.80
CA GLU A 162 30.70 10.49 18.21
C GLU A 162 31.01 11.96 17.90
N THR A 163 31.63 12.64 18.86
CA THR A 163 32.22 13.97 18.68
C THR A 163 33.71 13.86 18.37
N GLN A 164 34.26 14.78 17.59
CA GLN A 164 35.70 14.98 17.44
C GLN A 164 36.06 16.43 17.76
N THR A 165 37.18 16.64 18.43
CA THR A 165 37.72 17.98 18.72
C THR A 165 38.91 18.27 17.81
N CYS A 166 38.94 19.44 17.19
CA CYS A 166 40.08 19.90 16.40
C CYS A 166 41.33 20.03 17.29
N ASP A 167 42.49 19.57 16.81
CA ASP A 167 43.73 19.58 17.57
C ASP A 167 44.24 21.00 17.85
N ALA A 168 45.15 21.12 18.82
CA ALA A 168 45.67 22.43 19.26
C ALA A 168 46.52 23.18 18.20
N ALA A 169 46.84 22.55 17.07
CA ALA A 169 47.52 23.16 15.93
C ALA A 169 46.57 23.49 14.77
N GLY A 170 45.32 23.01 14.79
CA GLY A 170 44.31 23.26 13.77
C GLY A 170 44.53 22.47 12.47
N VAL A 171 45.38 21.44 12.49
CA VAL A 171 45.79 20.69 11.27
C VAL A 171 45.07 19.36 11.11
N GLY A 172 44.24 18.97 12.07
CA GLY A 172 43.44 17.75 12.05
C GLY A 172 42.57 17.61 13.29
N PHE A 173 41.72 16.59 13.29
CA PHE A 173 40.87 16.24 14.42
C PHE A 173 41.50 15.15 15.29
N LEU A 174 41.25 15.23 16.60
CA LEU A 174 41.60 14.20 17.56
C LEU A 174 40.73 12.94 17.34
N ALA A 175 41.11 11.83 17.99
CA ALA A 175 40.31 10.60 17.93
C ALA A 175 38.87 10.84 18.45
N PRO A 176 37.85 10.25 17.80
CA PRO A 176 36.45 10.44 18.19
C PRO A 176 36.18 9.98 19.63
N VAL A 177 35.25 10.70 20.28
CA VAL A 177 34.77 10.45 21.62
C VAL A 177 33.27 10.12 21.54
N PRO A 178 32.83 8.91 21.96
CA PRO A 178 31.44 8.51 21.88
C PRO A 178 30.56 9.27 22.87
N CYS A 179 29.34 9.58 22.44
CA CYS A 179 28.33 10.25 23.25
C CYS A 179 27.70 9.30 24.31
N PRO A 180 27.22 9.83 25.45
CA PRO A 180 26.63 9.00 26.51
C PRO A 180 25.32 8.33 26.05
N PRO A 181 25.14 7.00 26.15
CA PRO A 181 23.94 6.28 25.65
C PRO A 181 22.60 6.91 26.08
N PRO A 182 21.60 7.05 25.19
CA PRO A 182 21.56 6.70 23.76
C PRO A 182 22.14 7.83 22.89
N GLY A 183 23.41 8.17 23.12
CA GLY A 183 24.00 9.43 22.73
C GLY A 183 24.05 9.67 21.24
N ARG A 184 23.28 10.66 20.80
CA ARG A 184 23.33 11.25 19.47
C ARG A 184 24.20 12.52 19.50
N CYS A 185 25.03 12.71 18.49
CA CYS A 185 25.71 13.98 18.22
C CYS A 185 24.85 14.82 17.28
N ASP A 186 24.58 16.06 17.66
CA ASP A 186 23.90 17.05 16.83
C ASP A 186 24.34 18.45 17.25
N ALA A 187 24.29 19.43 16.34
CA ALA A 187 24.77 20.80 16.57
C ALA A 187 26.13 20.85 17.31
N GLU A 188 27.10 20.06 16.82
CA GLU A 188 28.48 19.99 17.34
C GLU A 188 28.63 19.54 18.82
N ARG A 189 27.57 19.00 19.43
CA ARG A 189 27.58 18.50 20.82
C ARG A 189 26.92 17.12 20.95
N CYS A 190 27.25 16.42 22.02
CA CYS A 190 26.42 15.29 22.44
C CYS A 190 25.13 15.81 23.07
N LEU A 191 24.00 15.34 22.56
CA LEU A 191 22.68 15.60 23.12
C LEU A 191 22.48 14.82 24.42
N THR A 192 21.66 15.36 25.32
CA THR A 192 21.08 14.57 26.42
C THR A 192 20.06 13.57 25.87
N PRO A 193 19.74 12.49 26.61
CA PRO A 193 18.72 11.52 26.18
C PRO A 193 17.36 12.17 25.87
N CYS A 194 17.01 13.25 26.56
CA CYS A 194 15.78 14.01 26.31
C CYS A 194 15.83 14.80 25.01
N GLU A 195 16.88 15.61 24.78
CA GLU A 195 17.04 16.37 23.54
C GLU A 195 17.06 15.44 22.31
N ALA A 196 17.74 14.29 22.41
CA ALA A 196 17.73 13.26 21.37
C ALA A 196 16.30 12.72 21.09
N ALA A 197 15.53 12.37 22.12
CA ALA A 197 14.17 11.85 21.96
C ALA A 197 13.18 12.89 21.38
N GLU A 198 13.30 14.17 21.76
CA GLU A 198 12.46 15.23 21.18
C GLU A 198 12.84 15.49 19.70
N LEU A 199 14.12 15.37 19.31
CA LEU A 199 14.58 15.48 17.92
C LEU A 199 14.17 14.29 17.03
N GLU A 200 14.00 13.09 17.62
CA GLU A 200 13.43 11.92 16.93
C GLU A 200 11.94 12.09 16.60
N ARG A 201 11.22 13.02 17.27
CA ARG A 201 9.77 13.28 17.10
C ARG A 201 8.91 12.00 17.19
N GLY A 202 9.38 11.05 18.00
CA GLY A 202 8.78 9.73 18.22
C GLY A 202 7.89 9.66 19.45
N ALA A 203 7.49 8.44 19.82
CA ALA A 203 6.58 8.21 20.94
C ALA A 203 7.29 8.16 22.32
N GLN A 204 8.62 8.30 22.35
CA GLN A 204 9.38 8.59 23.56
C GLN A 204 9.67 10.09 23.64
N GLY A 205 9.61 10.64 24.84
CA GLY A 205 9.95 12.03 25.09
C GLY A 205 10.20 12.28 26.57
N CYS A 206 10.59 13.51 26.92
CA CYS A 206 10.72 13.92 28.32
C CYS A 206 9.65 14.92 28.76
N ARG A 207 8.85 15.44 27.82
CA ARG A 207 7.71 16.31 28.11
C ARG A 207 6.46 15.81 27.39
N PHE A 208 5.36 15.70 28.14
CA PHE A 208 4.05 15.34 27.59
C PHE A 208 3.00 16.35 28.07
N VAL A 209 2.05 16.67 27.20
CA VAL A 209 0.87 17.47 27.55
C VAL A 209 -0.35 16.61 27.30
N LEU A 210 -1.13 16.39 28.36
CA LEU A 210 -2.05 15.27 28.50
C LEU A 210 -3.46 15.77 28.86
N PRO A 211 -4.53 15.30 28.20
CA PRO A 211 -5.88 15.47 28.73
C PRO A 211 -6.09 14.57 29.95
N SER A 212 -7.19 14.75 30.68
CA SER A 212 -7.47 13.97 31.88
C SER A 212 -7.72 12.47 31.63
N GLY A 213 -7.06 11.60 32.40
CA GLY A 213 -7.30 10.15 32.43
C GLY A 213 -6.30 9.41 33.33
N GLU A 214 -6.28 8.08 33.29
CA GLU A 214 -5.25 7.28 33.95
C GLU A 214 -3.98 7.22 33.08
N LEU A 215 -2.87 7.69 33.63
CA LEU A 215 -1.55 7.70 32.99
C LEU A 215 -0.76 6.45 33.38
N ARG A 216 -0.13 5.83 32.38
CA ARG A 216 0.77 4.69 32.52
C ARG A 216 2.07 5.07 31.82
N LEU A 217 3.18 5.02 32.55
CA LEU A 217 4.49 5.51 32.10
C LEU A 217 5.50 4.38 32.18
N VAL A 218 6.30 4.21 31.13
CA VAL A 218 7.38 3.23 31.10
C VAL A 218 8.67 3.84 30.56
N GLY A 219 9.79 3.47 31.18
CA GLY A 219 11.13 3.97 30.82
C GLY A 219 12.19 3.42 31.79
N GLU A 220 13.32 4.11 31.92
CA GLU A 220 14.41 3.64 32.77
C GLU A 220 14.03 3.66 34.27
N ALA A 221 14.29 2.56 34.97
CA ALA A 221 14.06 2.45 36.41
C ALA A 221 14.83 3.53 37.18
N GLY A 222 14.14 4.27 38.05
CA GLY A 222 14.73 5.44 38.73
C GLY A 222 14.49 6.78 38.04
N THR A 223 13.87 6.82 36.85
CA THR A 223 13.43 8.07 36.21
C THR A 223 12.46 8.82 37.12
N THR A 224 12.76 10.09 37.41
CA THR A 224 11.92 10.93 38.26
C THR A 224 10.81 11.59 37.46
N LEU A 225 9.65 11.76 38.08
CA LEU A 225 8.42 12.25 37.44
C LEU A 225 7.92 13.52 38.14
N THR A 226 7.58 14.54 37.34
CA THR A 226 6.85 15.73 37.80
C THR A 226 5.59 15.93 36.98
N LEU A 227 4.48 16.27 37.63
CA LEU A 227 3.19 16.52 37.01
C LEU A 227 2.69 17.88 37.49
N ASP A 228 2.41 18.79 36.57
CA ASP A 228 2.04 20.18 36.82
C ASP A 228 3.03 20.92 37.76
N GLY A 229 4.32 20.59 37.62
CA GLY A 229 5.42 21.12 38.44
C GLY A 229 5.51 20.54 39.86
N ALA A 230 4.64 19.60 40.24
CA ALA A 230 4.70 18.88 41.51
C ALA A 230 5.40 17.51 41.33
N GLY A 231 6.17 17.08 42.34
CA GLY A 231 6.81 15.75 42.31
C GLY A 231 5.77 14.62 42.35
N ALA A 232 5.67 13.85 41.26
CA ALA A 232 4.67 12.81 41.03
C ALA A 232 5.18 11.37 41.33
N GLY A 233 6.50 11.21 41.46
CA GLY A 233 7.13 9.97 41.89
C GLY A 233 8.42 9.66 41.15
N VAL A 234 8.74 8.37 41.10
CA VAL A 234 9.88 7.78 40.41
C VAL A 234 9.39 6.45 39.80
N LEU A 235 9.85 6.10 38.59
CA LEU A 235 9.61 4.78 38.00
C LEU A 235 10.22 3.69 38.88
N ASP A 236 9.50 2.57 39.02
CA ASP A 236 9.91 1.48 39.90
C ASP A 236 11.04 0.61 39.31
N ALA A 237 11.39 -0.49 39.97
CA ALA A 237 12.45 -1.40 39.51
C ALA A 237 12.11 -2.17 38.22
N ALA A 238 10.86 -2.16 37.78
CA ALA A 238 10.42 -2.67 36.48
C ALA A 238 10.30 -1.55 35.42
N GLY A 239 10.60 -0.31 35.78
CA GLY A 239 10.49 0.86 34.91
C GLY A 239 9.07 1.41 34.79
N LEU A 240 8.14 1.05 35.67
CA LEU A 240 6.71 1.37 35.53
C LEU A 240 6.23 2.41 36.55
N ALA A 241 5.26 3.25 36.15
CA ALA A 241 4.39 3.99 37.07
C ALA A 241 2.97 4.16 36.52
N VAL A 242 1.97 3.99 37.40
CA VAL A 242 0.55 4.27 37.10
C VAL A 242 0.07 5.42 37.99
N ARG A 243 -0.61 6.42 37.40
CA ARG A 243 -1.06 7.64 38.08
C ARG A 243 -2.39 8.13 37.47
N PRO A 244 -3.44 8.41 38.26
CA PRO A 244 -4.53 9.23 37.74
C PRO A 244 -4.00 10.64 37.45
N ALA A 245 -4.36 11.19 36.30
CA ALA A 245 -4.24 12.63 36.07
C ALA A 245 -5.12 13.38 37.10
N PRO A 246 -4.74 14.60 37.52
CA PRO A 246 -5.61 15.49 38.26
C PRO A 246 -6.86 15.90 37.45
N ASP A 247 -7.63 16.83 38.04
CA ASP A 247 -8.80 17.54 37.49
C ASP A 247 -9.32 17.11 36.08
N PRO A 248 -10.52 16.47 35.99
CA PRO A 248 -11.11 16.04 34.71
C PRO A 248 -11.53 17.18 33.76
N SER A 249 -11.20 18.43 34.09
CA SER A 249 -11.50 19.62 33.29
C SER A 249 -10.27 20.34 32.71
N GLY A 250 -9.05 19.85 32.97
CA GLY A 250 -7.79 20.49 32.61
C GLY A 250 -6.88 19.68 31.68
N ALA A 251 -5.86 20.35 31.15
CA ALA A 251 -4.71 19.72 30.52
C ALA A 251 -3.53 19.71 31.51
N HIS A 252 -2.74 18.63 31.51
CA HIS A 252 -1.67 18.38 32.46
C HIS A 252 -0.31 18.32 31.78
N ILE A 253 0.73 18.84 32.43
CA ILE A 253 2.10 18.80 31.92
C ILE A 253 2.90 17.80 32.75
N LEU A 254 3.26 16.69 32.11
CA LEU A 254 4.19 15.68 32.64
C LEU A 254 5.60 16.01 32.15
N VAL A 255 6.57 16.05 33.05
CA VAL A 255 8.00 16.16 32.73
C VAL A 255 8.78 15.09 33.48
N THR A 256 9.66 14.37 32.76
CA THR A 256 10.50 13.29 33.27
C THR A 256 11.99 13.63 33.17
N SER A 257 12.83 12.95 33.95
CA SER A 257 14.29 13.16 33.93
C SER A 257 15.06 12.33 32.89
N ALA A 258 14.36 11.49 32.14
CA ALA A 258 14.87 10.64 31.06
C ALA A 258 13.68 10.26 30.16
N PRO A 259 13.91 9.85 28.89
CA PRO A 259 12.84 9.49 27.97
C PRO A 259 11.93 8.39 28.52
N VAL A 260 10.63 8.59 28.35
CA VAL A 260 9.59 7.62 28.68
C VAL A 260 8.60 7.49 27.54
N THR A 261 7.98 6.32 27.41
CA THR A 261 6.71 6.16 26.69
C THR A 261 5.56 6.47 27.65
N VAL A 262 4.54 7.19 27.18
CA VAL A 262 3.32 7.46 27.95
C VAL A 262 2.13 6.80 27.26
N GLN A 263 1.30 6.14 28.06
CA GLN A 263 0.01 5.58 27.70
C GLN A 263 -1.09 6.28 28.51
N LEU A 264 -2.22 6.57 27.87
CA LEU A 264 -3.39 7.19 28.47
C LEU A 264 -4.58 6.24 28.39
N ALA A 265 -5.27 6.07 29.52
CA ALA A 265 -6.50 5.31 29.69
C ALA A 265 -7.65 6.23 30.13
N VAL A 266 -8.89 5.93 29.74
CA VAL A 266 -10.07 6.68 30.26
C VAL A 266 -10.59 6.12 31.59
N ASP A 267 -11.12 7.02 32.43
CA ASP A 267 -11.56 6.74 33.81
C ASP A 267 -12.72 5.71 33.94
N ALA A 268 -13.35 5.32 32.83
CA ALA A 268 -14.47 4.37 32.80
C ALA A 268 -14.05 2.89 32.97
N GLY A 269 -12.74 2.63 33.12
CA GLY A 269 -12.13 1.31 33.00
C GLY A 269 -11.61 1.15 31.57
N PRO A 270 -10.30 1.02 31.34
CA PRO A 270 -9.76 1.00 29.99
C PRO A 270 -10.13 -0.32 29.32
N THR A 271 -11.01 -0.26 28.31
CA THR A 271 -11.03 -1.27 27.24
C THR A 271 -10.19 -0.89 26.03
N ASP A 272 -9.63 0.31 26.09
CA ASP A 272 -8.82 0.92 25.05
C ASP A 272 -7.87 1.92 25.73
N VAL A 273 -6.69 2.08 25.16
CA VAL A 273 -5.60 2.92 25.67
C VAL A 273 -4.92 3.54 24.45
N ALA A 274 -4.56 4.81 24.54
CA ALA A 274 -3.75 5.48 23.52
C ALA A 274 -2.28 5.49 23.96
N GLN A 275 -1.37 5.24 23.03
CA GLN A 275 0.00 5.72 23.19
C GLN A 275 0.00 7.23 22.93
N VAL A 276 0.57 7.99 23.84
CA VAL A 276 0.61 9.45 23.74
C VAL A 276 1.94 9.86 23.12
N LEU A 277 1.86 10.69 22.09
CA LEU A 277 3.00 11.35 21.47
C LEU A 277 3.37 12.62 22.26
N PRO A 278 4.66 12.92 22.46
CA PRO A 278 5.12 14.18 23.03
C PRO A 278 4.83 15.36 22.09
N PRO A 279 4.84 16.63 22.56
CA PRO A 279 4.55 17.80 21.72
C PRO A 279 5.46 17.99 20.51
N SER A 280 6.71 17.52 20.56
CA SER A 280 7.65 17.46 19.44
C SER A 280 7.16 16.60 18.27
N ALA A 281 6.28 15.64 18.56
CA ALA A 281 5.67 14.71 17.61
C ALA A 281 4.25 15.12 17.18
N TRP A 282 3.80 16.33 17.51
CA TRP A 282 2.48 16.84 17.13
C TRP A 282 2.52 17.58 15.79
N GLY A 283 1.34 17.71 15.16
CA GLY A 283 1.15 18.54 13.97
C GLY A 283 -0.01 19.50 14.15
N HIS A 284 -0.40 20.18 13.08
CA HIS A 284 -1.34 21.32 13.11
C HIS A 284 -2.62 21.09 12.29
N ASP A 285 -2.82 19.92 11.69
CA ASP A 285 -3.99 19.59 10.88
C ASP A 285 -4.42 18.15 11.13
N HIS A 286 -5.64 17.96 11.62
CA HIS A 286 -6.16 16.65 12.00
C HIS A 286 -7.55 16.43 11.39
N VAL A 287 -7.79 15.24 10.87
CA VAL A 287 -9.13 14.77 10.46
C VAL A 287 -9.55 13.65 11.38
N VAL A 288 -10.80 13.69 11.85
CA VAL A 288 -11.31 12.74 12.85
C VAL A 288 -11.92 11.51 12.17
N SER A 289 -11.62 10.31 12.68
CA SER A 289 -12.41 9.09 12.40
C SER A 289 -13.14 8.68 13.68
N GLY A 290 -14.46 8.85 13.69
CA GLY A 290 -15.30 8.60 14.87
C GLY A 290 -16.06 7.28 14.83
N TRP A 291 -16.93 7.08 15.81
CA TRP A 291 -17.91 5.99 15.89
C TRP A 291 -19.26 6.52 16.41
N PRO A 292 -20.40 6.08 15.86
CA PRO A 292 -21.72 6.63 16.16
C PRO A 292 -22.12 6.40 17.62
N SER A 293 -22.63 7.46 18.23
CA SER A 293 -23.17 7.43 19.59
C SER A 293 -24.28 6.39 19.72
N ALA A 294 -24.04 5.36 20.54
CA ALA A 294 -25.02 4.30 20.77
C ALA A 294 -26.28 4.84 21.45
N ALA A 295 -27.45 4.28 21.10
CA ALA A 295 -28.76 4.67 21.64
C ALA A 295 -28.89 4.55 23.19
N LEU A 296 -27.91 3.95 23.85
CA LEU A 296 -27.80 3.80 25.30
C LEU A 296 -27.03 4.96 25.99
N GLY A 297 -26.52 5.95 25.24
CA GLY A 297 -26.02 7.22 25.78
C GLY A 297 -24.50 7.41 25.82
N GLY A 298 -23.73 6.72 24.99
CA GLY A 298 -22.30 7.02 24.80
C GLY A 298 -22.08 8.24 23.91
N THR A 299 -21.11 9.10 24.24
CA THR A 299 -20.78 10.31 23.46
C THR A 299 -19.50 10.13 22.66
N SER A 300 -19.50 10.54 21.39
CA SER A 300 -18.29 10.69 20.59
C SER A 300 -17.68 12.08 20.85
N ARG A 301 -16.38 12.12 21.18
CA ARG A 301 -15.66 13.35 21.54
C ARG A 301 -14.29 13.44 20.89
N VAL A 302 -13.77 14.66 20.78
CA VAL A 302 -12.35 14.92 20.53
C VAL A 302 -11.87 15.93 21.58
N ARG A 303 -10.81 15.60 22.32
CA ARG A 303 -10.18 16.49 23.29
C ARG A 303 -8.94 17.10 22.68
N ILE A 304 -8.82 18.43 22.74
CA ILE A 304 -7.71 19.17 22.15
C ILE A 304 -6.91 19.85 23.26
N VAL A 305 -5.60 19.62 23.29
CA VAL A 305 -4.66 20.23 24.24
C VAL A 305 -3.53 20.95 23.51
N ALA A 306 -2.98 21.98 24.14
CA ALA A 306 -1.99 22.88 23.56
C ALA A 306 -0.70 22.90 24.40
N ALA A 307 0.46 22.84 23.76
CA ALA A 307 1.77 22.90 24.45
C ALA A 307 2.25 24.34 24.74
N ALA A 308 1.60 25.34 24.14
CA ALA A 308 1.82 26.77 24.33
C ALA A 308 0.48 27.49 24.57
N ALA A 309 0.53 28.74 25.05
CA ALA A 309 -0.66 29.58 25.18
C ALA A 309 -0.89 30.38 23.89
N GLY A 310 -2.14 30.71 23.59
CA GLY A 310 -2.49 31.55 22.43
C GLY A 310 -2.72 30.78 21.12
N ILE A 311 -2.53 29.46 21.10
CA ILE A 311 -2.79 28.65 19.90
C ILE A 311 -4.24 28.82 19.46
N HIS A 312 -4.43 29.25 18.21
CA HIS A 312 -5.73 29.35 17.58
C HIS A 312 -6.06 28.00 16.90
N VAL A 313 -7.27 27.49 17.13
CA VAL A 313 -7.75 26.21 16.61
C VAL A 313 -9.07 26.43 15.88
N SER A 314 -9.10 26.11 14.59
CA SER A 314 -10.28 26.18 13.72
C SER A 314 -10.86 24.79 13.50
N ILE A 315 -12.17 24.66 13.70
CA ILE A 315 -12.90 23.39 13.61
C ILE A 315 -13.91 23.52 12.48
N ALA A 316 -13.84 22.63 11.48
CA ALA A 316 -14.81 22.50 10.39
C ALA A 316 -15.65 21.25 10.61
N ALA A 317 -16.94 21.43 10.90
CA ALA A 317 -17.80 20.38 11.46
C ALA A 317 -18.61 19.62 10.39
N THR A 318 -18.40 18.30 10.27
CA THR A 318 -19.21 17.42 9.41
C THR A 318 -20.56 17.04 10.04
N THR A 319 -20.69 17.19 11.36
CA THR A 319 -21.96 17.00 12.09
C THR A 319 -22.14 18.08 13.15
N PRO A 320 -23.38 18.37 13.61
CA PRO A 320 -23.59 19.34 14.68
C PRO A 320 -22.90 18.90 15.98
N LEU A 321 -22.01 19.75 16.48
CA LEU A 321 -21.19 19.49 17.66
C LEU A 321 -21.19 20.69 18.63
N ASP A 322 -21.11 20.41 19.92
CA ASP A 322 -20.81 21.39 20.95
C ASP A 322 -19.31 21.50 21.13
N VAL A 323 -18.82 22.73 21.28
CA VAL A 323 -17.47 23.05 21.73
C VAL A 323 -17.55 23.38 23.22
N VAL A 324 -16.74 22.69 24.01
CA VAL A 324 -16.81 22.62 25.46
C VAL A 324 -15.46 22.98 26.06
N SER A 325 -15.46 23.73 27.16
CA SER A 325 -14.25 24.13 27.88
C SER A 325 -14.48 24.03 29.38
N GLY A 326 -13.52 23.47 30.12
CA GLY A 326 -13.49 23.50 31.59
C GLY A 326 -14.75 22.91 32.25
N GLY A 327 -14.87 21.58 32.23
CA GLY A 327 -15.86 20.85 33.04
C GLY A 327 -17.28 20.92 32.50
N ASP A 328 -17.47 20.45 31.27
CA ASP A 328 -18.75 20.36 30.54
C ASP A 328 -19.45 21.68 30.13
N THR A 329 -18.84 22.85 30.35
CA THR A 329 -19.39 24.14 29.92
C THR A 329 -19.36 24.29 28.39
N VAL A 330 -20.53 24.28 27.74
CA VAL A 330 -20.65 24.64 26.30
C VAL A 330 -20.30 26.10 26.12
N ILE A 331 -19.32 26.39 25.26
CA ILE A 331 -18.95 27.75 24.86
C ILE A 331 -19.44 28.11 23.45
N ALA A 332 -19.66 27.12 22.59
CA ALA A 332 -20.30 27.27 21.28
C ALA A 332 -20.96 25.96 20.81
N THR A 333 -21.83 26.05 19.82
CA THR A 333 -22.33 24.90 19.04
C THR A 333 -22.10 25.23 17.58
N ILE A 334 -21.43 24.34 16.84
CA ILE A 334 -21.14 24.48 15.40
C ILE A 334 -22.16 23.61 14.64
N ALA A 335 -22.82 24.17 13.62
CA ALA A 335 -23.73 23.40 12.78
C ALA A 335 -22.96 22.61 11.70
N ARG A 336 -23.61 21.60 11.11
CA ARG A 336 -23.04 20.83 9.99
C ARG A 336 -22.69 21.76 8.82
N GLY A 337 -21.45 21.71 8.38
CA GLY A 337 -20.90 22.49 7.27
C GLY A 337 -20.36 23.87 7.67
N ASP A 338 -20.58 24.30 8.92
CA ASP A 338 -20.00 25.54 9.45
C ASP A 338 -18.59 25.29 10.02
N ALA A 339 -17.81 26.38 10.15
CA ALA A 339 -16.52 26.38 10.83
C ALA A 339 -16.43 27.50 11.87
N ALA A 340 -15.66 27.28 12.94
CA ALA A 340 -15.41 28.29 13.97
C ALA A 340 -14.00 28.14 14.59
N THR A 341 -13.42 29.26 15.00
CA THR A 341 -12.07 29.34 15.57
C THR A 341 -12.11 29.71 17.06
N PHE A 342 -11.29 29.05 17.86
CA PHE A 342 -11.15 29.22 19.31
C PHE A 342 -9.68 29.39 19.68
N THR A 343 -9.39 29.88 20.89
CA THR A 343 -8.02 29.90 21.44
C THR A 343 -7.93 28.87 22.56
N VAL A 344 -6.91 28.01 22.52
CA VAL A 344 -6.67 26.97 23.54
C VAL A 344 -5.58 27.43 24.52
N PRO A 345 -5.89 27.60 25.82
CA PRO A 345 -4.88 27.84 26.85
C PRO A 345 -4.08 26.57 27.18
N ILE A 346 -2.78 26.72 27.46
CA ILE A 346 -1.86 25.60 27.79
C ILE A 346 -2.30 24.70 28.96
N THR A 347 -3.09 25.21 29.92
CA THR A 347 -3.61 24.45 31.08
C THR A 347 -5.06 24.01 30.94
N ALA A 348 -5.65 24.10 29.75
CA ALA A 348 -7.04 23.77 29.48
C ALA A 348 -7.15 22.84 28.28
N GLN A 349 -8.16 21.98 28.29
CA GLN A 349 -8.56 21.20 27.12
C GLN A 349 -9.82 21.82 26.48
N LEU A 350 -9.91 21.73 25.15
CA LEU A 350 -11.09 22.06 24.38
C LEU A 350 -11.72 20.75 23.89
N ASP A 351 -12.93 20.45 24.37
CA ASP A 351 -13.63 19.20 24.06
C ASP A 351 -14.70 19.45 22.99
N LEU A 352 -14.61 18.76 21.86
CA LEU A 352 -15.66 18.67 20.86
C LEU A 352 -16.57 17.50 21.22
N ARG A 353 -17.90 17.67 21.23
CA ARG A 353 -18.84 16.55 21.48
C ARG A 353 -20.01 16.53 20.50
N THR A 354 -20.42 15.34 20.08
CA THR A 354 -21.66 15.14 19.30
C THR A 354 -22.89 15.62 20.08
N THR A 355 -23.78 16.37 19.43
CA THR A 355 -25.06 16.80 20.04
C THR A 355 -26.26 15.92 19.65
N VAL A 356 -26.12 15.10 18.60
CA VAL A 356 -27.19 14.29 18.02
C VAL A 356 -26.94 12.80 18.32
N PRO A 357 -27.87 12.08 18.98
CA PRO A 357 -27.75 10.64 19.17
C PRO A 357 -27.76 9.88 17.83
N GLY A 358 -26.79 8.99 17.64
CA GLY A 358 -26.57 8.24 16.40
C GLY A 358 -25.54 8.86 15.45
N ASP A 359 -25.16 10.13 15.63
CA ASP A 359 -24.07 10.76 14.86
C ASP A 359 -22.69 10.50 15.51
N ASP A 360 -21.63 10.74 14.74
CA ASP A 360 -20.22 10.79 15.15
C ASP A 360 -19.47 11.96 14.53
N LEU A 361 -18.23 12.18 14.96
CA LEU A 361 -17.37 13.29 14.51
C LEU A 361 -16.56 12.97 13.23
N THR A 362 -16.85 11.89 12.49
CA THR A 362 -16.04 11.47 11.34
C THR A 362 -15.98 12.55 10.26
N GLY A 363 -14.78 12.82 9.76
CA GLY A 363 -14.51 13.85 8.75
C GLY A 363 -14.45 15.28 9.31
N THR A 364 -14.74 15.51 10.58
CA THR A 364 -14.53 16.82 11.21
C THR A 364 -13.02 17.13 11.18
N ARG A 365 -12.66 18.30 10.64
CA ARG A 365 -11.27 18.74 10.51
C ARG A 365 -10.95 19.78 11.57
N VAL A 366 -9.77 19.65 12.18
CA VAL A 366 -9.25 20.51 13.24
C VAL A 366 -7.87 21.00 12.79
N THR A 367 -7.78 22.28 12.43
CA THR A 367 -6.52 22.94 12.04
C THR A 367 -6.10 23.95 13.10
N SER A 368 -4.81 24.18 13.30
CA SER A 368 -4.30 25.12 14.31
C SER A 368 -3.14 25.99 13.82
N SER A 369 -2.88 27.09 14.53
CA SER A 369 -1.77 28.02 14.25
C SER A 369 -0.41 27.52 14.74
N ALA A 370 -0.37 26.41 15.48
CA ALA A 370 0.82 25.75 16.00
C ALA A 370 0.45 24.30 16.38
N PRO A 371 1.42 23.38 16.59
CA PRO A 371 1.12 21.97 16.86
C PRO A 371 0.25 21.72 18.10
N ILE A 372 -0.70 20.79 17.99
CA ILE A 372 -1.67 20.43 19.05
C ILE A 372 -1.80 18.92 19.25
N GLY A 373 -2.21 18.53 20.46
CA GLY A 373 -2.57 17.15 20.78
C GLY A 373 -4.08 16.98 20.65
N ALA A 374 -4.54 16.30 19.61
CA ALA A 374 -5.94 15.94 19.42
C ALA A 374 -6.18 14.47 19.82
N PHE A 375 -7.14 14.19 20.69
CA PHE A 375 -7.44 12.85 21.20
C PHE A 375 -8.89 12.48 20.93
N TYR A 376 -9.12 11.48 20.09
CA TYR A 376 -10.45 10.93 19.89
C TYR A 376 -10.83 10.06 21.09
N THR A 377 -12.01 10.29 21.67
CA THR A 377 -12.53 9.48 22.77
C THR A 377 -14.01 9.16 22.56
N HIS A 378 -14.44 7.96 22.91
CA HIS A 378 -15.86 7.60 22.93
C HIS A 378 -16.22 6.95 24.26
N ASP A 379 -17.31 7.36 24.90
CA ASP A 379 -17.67 6.89 26.26
C ASP A 379 -18.16 5.41 26.27
N CYS A 380 -18.89 4.99 25.23
CA CYS A 380 -19.47 3.64 25.07
C CYS A 380 -19.78 3.37 23.59
N ALA A 381 -18.79 2.94 22.81
CA ALA A 381 -18.93 2.67 21.36
C ALA A 381 -19.37 1.23 21.11
N SER A 382 -20.26 1.02 20.14
CA SER A 382 -20.60 -0.30 19.60
C SER A 382 -19.92 -0.49 18.25
N VAL A 383 -19.00 -1.44 18.16
CA VAL A 383 -18.27 -1.77 16.92
C VAL A 383 -18.54 -3.24 16.53
N PRO A 384 -19.05 -3.51 15.32
CA PRO A 384 -19.88 -2.62 14.51
C PRO A 384 -21.11 -2.05 15.26
N ALA A 385 -21.77 -1.07 14.67
CA ALA A 385 -22.97 -0.46 15.26
C ALA A 385 -24.04 -1.52 15.58
N GLY A 386 -24.58 -1.47 16.80
CA GLY A 386 -25.56 -2.46 17.31
C GLY A 386 -24.96 -3.68 18.03
N VAL A 387 -23.64 -3.82 18.08
CA VAL A 387 -22.97 -4.90 18.83
C VAL A 387 -22.71 -4.51 20.29
N SER A 388 -23.09 -5.39 21.22
CA SER A 388 -22.90 -5.32 22.68
C SER A 388 -21.72 -6.21 23.14
N PRO A 389 -21.12 -5.98 24.33
CA PRO A 389 -21.17 -4.73 25.08
C PRO A 389 -20.45 -3.63 24.30
N CYS A 390 -20.90 -2.40 24.49
CA CYS A 390 -20.08 -1.26 24.12
C CYS A 390 -18.84 -1.16 25.03
N GLY A 391 -17.83 -0.43 24.59
CA GLY A 391 -16.65 -0.12 25.40
C GLY A 391 -16.17 1.30 25.10
N PRO A 392 -15.39 1.92 26.00
CA PRO A 392 -14.68 3.12 25.65
C PRO A 392 -13.73 2.90 24.47
N LEU A 393 -13.57 3.92 23.64
CA LEU A 393 -12.49 4.01 22.65
C LEU A 393 -11.63 5.23 22.99
N LEU A 394 -10.32 5.15 22.80
CA LEU A 394 -9.39 6.25 23.06
C LEU A 394 -8.17 6.11 22.16
N GLU A 395 -7.95 7.10 21.30
CA GLU A 395 -6.74 7.18 20.48
C GLU A 395 -6.30 8.63 20.22
N GLN A 396 -4.99 8.87 20.13
CA GLN A 396 -4.48 10.19 19.72
C GLN A 396 -4.58 10.32 18.21
N VAL A 397 -5.30 11.34 17.71
CA VAL A 397 -5.54 11.55 16.28
C VAL A 397 -4.23 11.99 15.60
N PRO A 398 -3.72 11.25 14.60
CA PRO A 398 -2.52 11.66 13.88
C PRO A 398 -2.76 12.96 13.11
N SER A 399 -1.67 13.66 12.79
CA SER A 399 -1.71 14.83 11.91
C SER A 399 -1.66 14.39 10.44
N VAL A 400 -2.23 15.21 9.55
CA VAL A 400 -2.47 14.90 8.13
C VAL A 400 -1.18 14.70 7.32
N ASP A 401 -0.08 15.34 7.72
CA ASP A 401 1.28 15.13 7.19
C ASP A 401 1.82 13.71 7.43
N ARG A 402 1.29 12.99 8.44
CA ARG A 402 1.66 11.60 8.75
C ARG A 402 0.82 10.55 8.02
N LEU A 403 -0.09 10.97 7.14
CA LEU A 403 -1.00 10.10 6.40
C LEU A 403 -0.51 9.83 4.97
N GLY A 404 -0.90 8.68 4.42
CA GLY A 404 -0.53 8.27 3.08
C GLY A 404 -1.68 7.60 2.33
N SER A 405 -1.36 6.98 1.20
CA SER A 405 -2.33 6.44 0.23
C SER A 405 -2.26 4.91 0.05
N ASP A 406 -1.20 4.26 0.54
CA ASP A 406 -1.00 2.81 0.49
C ASP A 406 -0.92 2.25 1.91
N LEU A 407 -1.84 1.35 2.28
CA LEU A 407 -2.02 0.84 3.64
C LEU A 407 -2.37 -0.65 3.63
N LEU A 408 -2.14 -1.35 4.74
CA LEU A 408 -2.46 -2.78 4.87
C LEU A 408 -3.52 -3.02 5.97
N ALA A 409 -4.76 -3.27 5.56
CA ALA A 409 -5.84 -3.65 6.46
C ALA A 409 -5.70 -5.12 6.88
N LEU A 410 -5.01 -5.36 8.00
CA LEU A 410 -4.84 -6.69 8.60
C LEU A 410 -5.79 -6.88 9.78
N PRO A 411 -6.77 -7.79 9.71
CA PRO A 411 -7.57 -8.17 10.87
C PRO A 411 -6.67 -8.67 12.02
N TRP A 412 -6.94 -8.20 13.23
CA TRP A 412 -6.19 -8.64 14.41
C TRP A 412 -6.42 -10.14 14.69
N PRO A 413 -5.45 -10.81 15.34
CA PRO A 413 -5.63 -12.17 15.86
C PRO A 413 -6.93 -12.24 16.70
N PRO A 414 -7.90 -13.07 16.30
CA PRO A 414 -9.25 -12.96 16.82
C PRO A 414 -9.33 -13.53 18.25
N ARG A 415 -9.95 -12.79 19.18
CA ARG A 415 -10.09 -13.19 20.60
C ARG A 415 -10.92 -14.47 20.77
N ALA A 416 -11.84 -14.70 19.84
CA ALA A 416 -12.64 -15.92 19.72
C ALA A 416 -12.73 -16.34 18.25
N ALA A 417 -12.98 -17.63 17.97
CA ALA A 417 -13.02 -18.16 16.61
C ALA A 417 -14.01 -17.38 15.72
N ALA A 418 -13.50 -16.86 14.59
CA ALA A 418 -14.22 -16.02 13.62
C ALA A 418 -14.64 -14.60 14.06
N GLN A 419 -14.07 -14.03 15.13
CA GLN A 419 -14.23 -12.60 15.43
C GLN A 419 -13.65 -11.74 14.28
N PRO A 420 -14.39 -10.77 13.72
CA PRO A 420 -13.90 -9.90 12.66
C PRO A 420 -13.21 -8.65 13.23
N SER A 421 -12.52 -7.96 12.32
CA SER A 421 -12.09 -6.57 12.50
C SER A 421 -12.98 -5.63 11.70
N THR A 422 -13.20 -4.43 12.22
CA THR A 422 -13.91 -3.37 11.49
C THR A 422 -12.94 -2.27 11.15
N PHE A 423 -12.95 -1.84 9.90
CA PHE A 423 -12.10 -0.76 9.40
C PHE A 423 -12.97 0.41 8.97
N ARG A 424 -12.49 1.63 9.20
CA ARG A 424 -13.11 2.86 8.69
C ARG A 424 -12.04 3.75 8.08
N LEU A 425 -12.22 4.07 6.80
CA LEU A 425 -11.34 4.94 6.03
C LEU A 425 -12.02 6.29 5.84
N VAL A 426 -11.29 7.39 6.04
CA VAL A 426 -11.73 8.77 5.83
C VAL A 426 -10.83 9.43 4.80
N ALA A 427 -11.40 10.09 3.79
CA ALA A 427 -10.64 10.84 2.80
C ALA A 427 -10.24 12.23 3.34
N ILE A 428 -9.00 12.63 3.09
CA ILE A 428 -8.44 13.92 3.52
C ILE A 428 -8.70 15.02 2.48
N ASP A 429 -8.65 14.62 1.21
CA ASP A 429 -8.79 15.49 0.05
C ASP A 429 -10.06 15.12 -0.74
N ASP A 430 -10.47 15.98 -1.66
CA ASP A 430 -11.66 15.77 -2.50
C ASP A 430 -11.35 14.80 -3.66
N GLY A 431 -12.34 14.03 -4.14
CA GLY A 431 -12.17 13.09 -5.25
C GLY A 431 -11.23 11.90 -5.01
N VAL A 432 -10.95 11.48 -3.78
CA VAL A 432 -10.04 10.36 -3.47
C VAL A 432 -10.68 9.02 -3.86
N TYR A 433 -10.18 8.41 -4.92
CA TYR A 433 -10.54 7.04 -5.32
C TYR A 433 -9.84 6.02 -4.41
N VAL A 434 -10.56 5.01 -3.95
CA VAL A 434 -10.10 3.98 -3.02
C VAL A 434 -10.48 2.60 -3.54
N GLN A 435 -9.51 1.69 -3.59
CA GLN A 435 -9.68 0.30 -3.99
C GLN A 435 -8.99 -0.65 -3.00
N LEU A 436 -9.61 -1.81 -2.77
CA LEU A 436 -9.09 -2.87 -1.90
C LEU A 436 -8.68 -4.09 -2.73
N THR A 437 -7.54 -4.68 -2.37
CA THR A 437 -7.02 -5.90 -3.00
C THR A 437 -6.73 -6.97 -1.93
N PRO A 438 -7.46 -8.11 -1.90
CA PRO A 438 -8.65 -8.43 -2.71
C PRO A 438 -9.83 -7.48 -2.41
N ALA A 439 -10.81 -7.45 -3.32
CA ALA A 439 -11.98 -6.56 -3.28
C ALA A 439 -13.01 -6.97 -2.20
N ILE A 440 -12.61 -6.86 -0.93
CA ILE A 440 -13.44 -7.21 0.25
C ILE A 440 -14.45 -6.12 0.63
N ALA A 441 -14.31 -4.94 0.03
CA ALA A 441 -15.29 -3.86 0.05
C ALA A 441 -15.33 -3.26 -1.37
N PRO A 442 -16.47 -2.66 -1.80
CA PRO A 442 -16.55 -1.96 -3.08
C PRO A 442 -15.50 -0.85 -3.16
N ALA A 443 -14.95 -0.63 -4.36
CA ALA A 443 -14.19 0.58 -4.65
C ALA A 443 -15.12 1.81 -4.58
N ALA A 444 -14.57 2.95 -4.18
CA ALA A 444 -15.34 4.17 -3.98
C ALA A 444 -14.50 5.42 -4.24
N THR A 445 -15.11 6.47 -4.80
CA THR A 445 -14.56 7.83 -4.80
C THR A 445 -15.17 8.58 -3.61
N LEU A 446 -14.32 9.20 -2.79
CA LEU A 446 -14.70 9.87 -1.54
C LEU A 446 -14.27 11.34 -1.59
N GLU A 447 -15.19 12.24 -1.24
CA GLU A 447 -14.89 13.67 -1.02
C GLU A 447 -14.26 13.91 0.36
N ARG A 448 -13.71 15.11 0.60
CA ARG A 448 -13.05 15.45 1.88
C ARG A 448 -13.98 15.18 3.07
N GLY A 449 -13.49 14.40 4.03
CA GLY A 449 -14.21 14.02 5.24
C GLY A 449 -15.30 12.96 5.02
N ALA A 450 -15.57 12.54 3.79
CA ALA A 450 -16.38 11.35 3.54
C ALA A 450 -15.63 10.08 4.00
N SER A 451 -16.39 9.03 4.34
CA SER A 451 -15.82 7.80 4.86
C SER A 451 -16.51 6.55 4.32
N MET A 452 -15.74 5.46 4.26
CA MET A 452 -16.25 4.11 4.03
C MET A 452 -15.92 3.23 5.24
N THR A 453 -16.78 2.25 5.55
CA THR A 453 -16.60 1.35 6.70
C THR A 453 -16.92 -0.08 6.27
N TRP A 454 -16.08 -1.05 6.63
CA TRP A 454 -16.28 -2.46 6.33
C TRP A 454 -15.88 -3.35 7.51
N THR A 455 -16.48 -4.54 7.60
CA THR A 455 -16.20 -5.54 8.65
C THR A 455 -15.77 -6.84 7.99
N THR A 456 -14.63 -7.38 8.39
CA THR A 456 -13.97 -8.48 7.68
C THR A 456 -13.12 -9.37 8.59
N THR A 457 -12.95 -10.63 8.21
CA THR A 457 -11.91 -11.55 8.71
C THR A 457 -10.79 -11.75 7.70
N GLN A 458 -10.91 -11.17 6.51
CA GLN A 458 -9.92 -11.20 5.42
C GLN A 458 -9.04 -9.94 5.45
N ARG A 459 -7.76 -10.13 5.11
CA ARG A 459 -6.79 -9.05 4.88
C ARG A 459 -7.01 -8.39 3.51
N ALA A 460 -6.69 -7.11 3.38
CA ALA A 460 -6.55 -6.44 2.09
C ALA A 460 -5.48 -5.34 2.12
N ARG A 461 -4.83 -5.10 0.98
CA ARG A 461 -4.13 -3.85 0.72
C ARG A 461 -5.17 -2.80 0.35
N VAL A 462 -5.03 -1.59 0.88
CA VAL A 462 -5.86 -0.42 0.58
C VAL A 462 -5.00 0.50 -0.27
N MET A 463 -5.44 0.79 -1.49
CA MET A 463 -4.79 1.71 -2.41
C MET A 463 -5.73 2.90 -2.65
N ALA A 464 -5.24 4.11 -2.43
CA ALA A 464 -5.97 5.35 -2.64
C ALA A 464 -5.24 6.29 -3.63
N SER A 465 -5.96 7.18 -4.31
CA SER A 465 -5.36 8.22 -5.16
C SER A 465 -4.83 9.44 -4.39
N GLY A 466 -5.10 9.51 -3.09
CA GLY A 466 -4.69 10.60 -2.20
C GLY A 466 -4.57 10.14 -0.75
N ARG A 467 -4.31 11.08 0.17
CA ARG A 467 -4.15 10.76 1.60
C ARG A 467 -5.46 10.29 2.22
N VAL A 468 -5.36 9.26 3.04
CA VAL A 468 -6.49 8.69 3.78
C VAL A 468 -6.12 8.38 5.22
N LEU A 469 -7.10 8.52 6.11
CA LEU A 469 -7.00 8.09 7.51
C LEU A 469 -7.74 6.76 7.68
N LEU A 470 -7.01 5.70 8.04
CA LEU A 470 -7.59 4.38 8.27
C LEU A 470 -7.60 4.04 9.76
N THR A 471 -8.76 3.80 10.34
CA THR A 471 -8.91 3.18 11.66
C THR A 471 -9.19 1.69 11.55
N HIS A 472 -8.75 0.97 12.57
CA HIS A 472 -9.02 -0.44 12.80
C HIS A 472 -9.61 -0.58 14.21
N ALA A 473 -10.75 -1.24 14.33
CA ALA A 473 -11.39 -1.49 15.61
C ALA A 473 -11.84 -2.96 15.76
N SER A 474 -11.70 -3.50 16.98
CA SER A 474 -12.14 -4.86 17.31
C SER A 474 -13.65 -4.94 17.53
N ALA A 475 -14.28 -6.06 17.16
CA ALA A 475 -15.73 -6.24 17.35
C ALA A 475 -16.10 -6.56 18.81
N GLY A 476 -17.24 -6.06 19.28
CA GLY A 476 -17.81 -6.38 20.60
C GLY A 476 -18.29 -7.83 20.74
N ALA A 477 -18.43 -8.31 21.98
CA ALA A 477 -18.64 -9.73 22.32
C ALA A 477 -19.82 -10.43 21.65
N THR A 478 -20.95 -9.77 21.53
CA THR A 478 -22.20 -10.35 21.01
C THR A 478 -22.18 -10.59 19.49
N PHE A 479 -21.13 -10.15 18.76
CA PHE A 479 -21.01 -10.38 17.32
C PHE A 479 -21.13 -11.87 16.95
N LEU A 480 -20.57 -12.76 17.78
CA LEU A 480 -20.61 -14.22 17.57
C LEU A 480 -21.86 -14.90 18.19
N GLY A 481 -22.87 -14.13 18.61
CA GLY A 481 -24.08 -14.66 19.24
C GLY A 481 -23.86 -15.21 20.67
N HIS A 482 -22.72 -14.91 21.29
CA HIS A 482 -22.55 -15.07 22.73
C HIS A 482 -23.45 -14.07 23.47
N GLY A 483 -24.07 -14.49 24.57
CA GLY A 483 -24.91 -13.59 25.37
C GLY A 483 -24.08 -12.60 26.19
N ASP A 484 -24.72 -11.59 26.78
CA ASP A 484 -24.06 -10.60 27.65
C ASP A 484 -23.46 -11.20 28.95
N GLU A 485 -23.77 -12.48 29.27
CA GLU A 485 -23.17 -13.19 30.41
C GLU A 485 -21.84 -13.86 30.02
N CYS A 486 -20.78 -13.50 30.74
CA CYS A 486 -19.45 -14.09 30.64
C CYS A 486 -19.44 -15.56 31.10
N ASP A 487 -19.84 -16.50 30.25
CA ASP A 487 -19.93 -17.95 30.50
C ASP A 487 -18.56 -18.68 30.60
N GLY A 488 -17.47 -17.92 30.78
CA GLY A 488 -16.10 -18.42 30.76
C GLY A 488 -15.50 -18.58 29.35
N LYS A 489 -16.16 -18.10 28.29
CA LYS A 489 -15.65 -18.18 26.90
C LYS A 489 -15.18 -16.86 26.26
N GLY A 490 -15.30 -15.74 26.97
CA GLY A 490 -14.40 -14.59 26.84
C GLY A 490 -14.43 -13.76 25.56
N ILE A 491 -15.14 -12.62 25.56
CA ILE A 491 -14.84 -11.46 24.70
C ILE A 491 -15.20 -10.17 25.46
N GLY A 492 -14.30 -9.20 25.49
CA GLY A 492 -14.51 -7.86 26.09
C GLY A 492 -15.16 -6.85 25.14
N GLY A 493 -15.03 -5.57 25.48
CA GLY A 493 -15.47 -4.44 24.64
C GLY A 493 -14.66 -4.30 23.33
N PRO A 494 -15.08 -3.41 22.43
CA PRO A 494 -14.25 -2.97 21.31
C PRO A 494 -13.06 -2.13 21.79
N SER A 495 -12.09 -2.00 20.90
CA SER A 495 -10.86 -1.24 21.04
C SER A 495 -10.49 -0.65 19.68
N LEU A 496 -9.78 0.48 19.63
CA LEU A 496 -9.46 1.25 18.42
C LEU A 496 -7.93 1.29 18.20
N SER A 497 -7.52 1.47 16.96
CA SER A 497 -6.18 1.93 16.59
C SER A 497 -6.23 2.67 15.26
N TRP A 498 -5.19 3.44 14.95
CA TRP A 498 -4.92 3.89 13.59
C TRP A 498 -4.06 2.86 12.85
N VAL A 499 -4.23 2.80 11.53
CA VAL A 499 -3.35 2.05 10.64
C VAL A 499 -2.48 3.08 9.92
N PRO A 500 -1.16 3.17 10.19
CA PRO A 500 -0.28 4.08 9.49
C PRO A 500 -0.06 3.63 8.03
N PRO A 501 0.39 4.53 7.15
CA PRO A 501 0.72 4.18 5.77
C PRO A 501 1.98 3.31 5.68
N MET A 502 2.09 2.59 4.57
CA MET A 502 3.24 1.74 4.22
C MET A 502 4.58 2.50 4.09
N SER A 503 4.56 3.83 4.04
CA SER A 503 5.74 4.69 4.05
C SER A 503 6.28 4.99 5.46
N ALA A 504 5.51 4.73 6.51
CA ALA A 504 5.86 5.03 7.89
C ALA A 504 6.29 3.74 8.62
N PHE A 505 7.55 3.35 8.43
CA PHE A 505 8.16 2.17 9.05
C PHE A 505 9.30 2.59 9.99
N ASP A 506 9.16 2.31 11.29
CA ASP A 506 10.16 2.69 12.30
C ASP A 506 11.32 1.70 12.39
N ALA A 507 12.53 2.21 12.59
CA ALA A 507 13.72 1.38 12.82
C ALA A 507 13.78 0.78 14.24
N SER A 508 13.09 1.37 15.22
CA SER A 508 13.01 0.79 16.56
C SER A 508 11.74 1.19 17.30
N ALA A 509 11.36 0.39 18.30
CA ALA A 509 10.20 0.66 19.16
C ALA A 509 10.38 0.06 20.56
N ARG A 510 9.59 0.56 21.51
CA ARG A 510 9.33 -0.15 22.77
C ARG A 510 7.83 -0.32 22.98
N ILE A 511 7.46 -1.53 23.38
CA ILE A 511 6.09 -1.91 23.72
C ILE A 511 6.10 -2.41 25.15
N ASP A 512 5.25 -1.82 25.97
CA ASP A 512 5.17 -2.17 27.37
C ASP A 512 3.85 -2.85 27.68
N VAL A 513 3.96 -3.96 28.40
CA VAL A 513 2.90 -4.95 28.56
C VAL A 513 2.64 -5.18 30.04
N GLU A 514 1.40 -4.95 30.46
CA GLU A 514 1.05 -5.10 31.86
C GLU A 514 0.93 -6.57 32.33
N PRO A 515 1.12 -6.81 33.65
CA PRO A 515 0.73 -8.06 34.29
C PRO A 515 -0.81 -8.21 34.31
N GLY A 516 -1.36 -8.88 33.29
CA GLY A 516 -2.79 -9.18 33.17
C GLY A 516 -3.11 -10.68 33.05
N ASP A 517 -4.40 -11.03 33.21
CA ASP A 517 -4.93 -12.40 33.01
C ASP A 517 -5.13 -12.76 31.51
N GLY A 518 -4.87 -11.82 30.60
CA GLY A 518 -4.97 -11.95 29.15
C GLY A 518 -3.64 -12.34 28.47
N ALA A 519 -3.67 -12.53 27.14
CA ALA A 519 -2.45 -12.74 26.36
C ALA A 519 -2.19 -11.55 25.43
N THR A 520 -0.99 -10.99 25.50
CA THR A 520 -0.57 -9.88 24.64
C THR A 520 -0.06 -10.41 23.32
N VAL A 521 -0.48 -9.79 22.22
CA VAL A 521 -0.08 -10.19 20.88
C VAL A 521 0.35 -8.97 20.07
N LEU A 522 1.62 -8.97 19.70
CA LEU A 522 2.22 -8.02 18.79
C LEU A 522 2.08 -8.54 17.35
N SER A 523 1.46 -7.75 16.48
CA SER A 523 1.36 -7.97 15.03
C SER A 523 2.38 -7.10 14.31
N LEU A 524 3.34 -7.72 13.63
CA LEU A 524 4.41 -7.03 12.88
C LEU A 524 4.21 -7.21 11.38
N VAL A 525 4.49 -6.17 10.59
CA VAL A 525 4.53 -6.23 9.12
C VAL A 525 5.81 -5.57 8.61
N VAL A 526 6.39 -6.18 7.57
CA VAL A 526 7.51 -5.62 6.81
C VAL A 526 7.35 -5.87 5.31
N PRO A 527 8.00 -5.08 4.43
CA PRO A 527 8.15 -5.37 3.01
C PRO A 527 8.75 -6.76 2.76
N GLU A 528 8.37 -7.47 1.70
CA GLU A 528 9.01 -8.74 1.33
C GLU A 528 10.47 -8.54 0.86
N SER A 529 10.79 -7.33 0.39
CA SER A 529 12.13 -6.86 0.06
C SER A 529 13.01 -6.55 1.29
N SER A 530 12.45 -6.50 2.49
CA SER A 530 13.26 -6.41 3.71
C SER A 530 13.80 -7.79 4.08
N ASP A 531 15.00 -7.82 4.64
CA ASP A 531 15.52 -9.01 5.28
C ASP A 531 14.80 -9.17 6.62
N ALA A 532 13.64 -9.81 6.62
CA ALA A 532 12.83 -10.04 7.83
C ALA A 532 13.56 -10.81 8.95
N ALA A 533 14.73 -11.39 8.66
CA ALA A 533 15.64 -11.94 9.66
C ALA A 533 16.34 -10.87 10.53
N GLU A 534 16.36 -9.61 10.08
CA GLU A 534 16.97 -8.46 10.77
C GLU A 534 16.01 -7.75 11.72
N VAL A 535 14.71 -8.09 11.70
CA VAL A 535 13.73 -7.57 12.67
C VAL A 535 13.70 -8.47 13.90
N LEU A 536 13.97 -7.88 15.05
CA LEU A 536 14.09 -8.58 16.33
C LEU A 536 13.05 -8.06 17.32
N VAL A 537 12.43 -8.97 18.08
CA VAL A 537 11.65 -8.65 19.28
C VAL A 537 12.41 -9.24 20.47
N ASP A 538 12.85 -8.40 21.40
CA ASP A 538 13.76 -8.76 22.51
C ASP A 538 15.03 -9.50 22.06
N GLY A 539 15.58 -9.09 20.91
CA GLY A 539 16.73 -9.76 20.29
C GLY A 539 16.41 -11.10 19.59
N VAL A 540 15.14 -11.46 19.43
CA VAL A 540 14.68 -12.72 18.81
C VAL A 540 13.88 -12.45 17.53
N ALA A 541 14.28 -13.08 16.43
CA ALA A 541 13.58 -12.96 15.15
C ALA A 541 12.17 -13.61 15.19
N PRO A 542 11.10 -12.91 14.77
CA PRO A 542 9.74 -13.44 14.73
C PRO A 542 9.52 -14.61 13.76
N GLY A 543 8.44 -15.37 14.01
CA GLY A 543 7.96 -16.42 13.11
C GLY A 543 7.20 -15.88 11.90
N TRP A 544 7.91 -15.42 10.87
CA TRP A 544 7.33 -14.77 9.69
C TRP A 544 6.50 -15.68 8.79
N GLN A 545 5.36 -15.16 8.33
CA GLN A 545 4.51 -15.69 7.28
C GLN A 545 4.61 -14.80 6.03
N VAL A 546 4.63 -15.40 4.84
CA VAL A 546 4.71 -14.65 3.58
C VAL A 546 3.32 -14.16 3.17
N LEU A 547 3.22 -12.85 2.95
CA LEU A 547 2.03 -12.10 2.54
C LEU A 547 2.34 -11.25 1.29
N THR A 548 2.96 -11.83 0.25
CA THR A 548 3.48 -11.14 -0.94
C THR A 548 2.62 -9.95 -1.39
N PRO A 549 3.18 -8.72 -1.48
CA PRO A 549 4.61 -8.36 -1.40
C PRO A 549 5.11 -8.02 0.02
N PHE A 550 4.54 -8.61 1.07
CA PHE A 550 4.86 -8.35 2.48
C PHE A 550 5.20 -9.62 3.25
N ARG A 551 5.66 -9.45 4.49
CA ARG A 551 5.75 -10.52 5.50
C ARG A 551 5.06 -10.05 6.78
N HIS A 552 4.39 -10.97 7.46
CA HIS A 552 3.66 -10.72 8.72
C HIS A 552 4.11 -11.70 9.80
N ALA A 553 4.21 -11.22 11.03
CA ALA A 553 4.48 -12.07 12.19
C ALA A 553 3.56 -11.72 13.36
N VAL A 554 3.28 -12.73 14.18
CA VAL A 554 2.43 -12.63 15.36
C VAL A 554 3.23 -13.13 16.54
N VAL A 555 3.60 -12.24 17.46
CA VAL A 555 4.47 -12.53 18.61
C VAL A 555 3.66 -12.39 19.88
N ALA A 556 3.64 -13.43 20.72
CA ALA A 556 3.03 -13.35 22.04
C ALA A 556 4.02 -12.71 23.02
N LEU A 557 3.64 -11.60 23.65
CA LEU A 557 4.45 -10.92 24.66
C LEU A 557 4.02 -11.33 26.08
N GLY A 558 4.97 -11.36 27.00
CA GLY A 558 4.71 -11.51 28.43
C GLY A 558 4.51 -10.14 29.10
N PRO A 559 4.31 -10.08 30.42
CA PRO A 559 4.39 -8.82 31.15
C PRO A 559 5.83 -8.29 31.21
N GLY A 560 6.03 -7.01 30.88
CA GLY A 560 7.34 -6.37 30.86
C GLY A 560 7.47 -5.29 29.77
N SER A 561 8.66 -4.71 29.66
CA SER A 561 9.05 -3.85 28.53
C SER A 561 9.69 -4.71 27.44
N HIS A 562 9.24 -4.54 26.20
CA HIS A 562 9.69 -5.29 25.04
C HIS A 562 10.29 -4.35 23.99
N ALA A 563 11.45 -4.71 23.44
CA ALA A 563 12.12 -3.92 22.41
C ALA A 563 11.85 -4.50 21.02
N ILE A 564 11.55 -3.65 20.04
CA ILE A 564 11.60 -4.00 18.61
C ILE A 564 12.77 -3.26 17.99
N GLU A 565 13.58 -3.98 17.21
CA GLU A 565 14.72 -3.43 16.47
C GLU A 565 14.61 -3.87 15.01
N SER A 566 14.83 -2.96 14.05
CA SER A 566 14.79 -3.20 12.61
C SER A 566 15.78 -2.30 11.86
N VAL A 567 16.61 -2.89 11.00
CA VAL A 567 17.59 -2.14 10.18
C VAL A 567 16.96 -1.53 8.92
N LYS A 568 15.76 -1.97 8.53
CA LYS A 568 15.06 -1.58 7.29
C LYS A 568 13.66 -1.01 7.52
N GLY A 569 13.37 -0.61 8.77
CA GLY A 569 12.04 -0.22 9.22
C GLY A 569 11.10 -1.43 9.44
N ALA A 570 10.17 -1.31 10.37
CA ALA A 570 9.10 -2.29 10.61
C ALA A 570 7.86 -1.59 11.17
N TRP A 571 6.67 -2.10 10.84
CA TRP A 571 5.43 -1.62 11.46
C TRP A 571 4.96 -2.59 12.52
N SER A 572 4.48 -2.06 13.64
CA SER A 572 3.95 -2.81 14.77
C SER A 572 2.55 -2.31 15.17
N GLY A 573 1.64 -3.26 15.38
CA GLY A 573 0.36 -3.02 16.05
C GLY A 573 0.22 -3.96 17.25
N VAL A 574 -0.10 -3.42 18.42
CA VAL A 574 -0.23 -4.19 19.67
C VAL A 574 -1.69 -4.50 19.97
N VAL A 575 -1.98 -5.77 20.27
CA VAL A 575 -3.33 -6.27 20.59
C VAL A 575 -3.29 -6.98 21.94
N LEU A 576 -3.94 -6.44 22.98
CA LEU A 576 -4.25 -7.24 24.16
C LEU A 576 -5.48 -8.13 23.91
N THR A 577 -5.31 -9.44 24.11
CA THR A 577 -6.44 -10.37 24.15
C THR A 577 -6.92 -10.55 25.58
N GLU A 578 -8.13 -10.06 25.84
CA GLU A 578 -8.79 -10.25 27.13
C GLU A 578 -9.25 -11.68 27.39
N ARG A 579 -9.33 -12.01 28.68
CA ARG A 579 -10.23 -13.03 29.20
C ARG A 579 -11.28 -12.37 30.09
N CYS A 580 -12.56 -12.66 29.85
CA CYS A 580 -13.61 -12.20 30.76
C CYS A 580 -13.44 -12.80 32.17
N GLY A 581 -13.06 -11.96 33.13
CA GLY A 581 -12.97 -12.25 34.54
C GLY A 581 -13.29 -10.98 35.35
N GLY A 582 -14.13 -11.09 36.38
CA GLY A 582 -14.68 -9.91 37.06
C GLY A 582 -13.64 -9.03 37.76
N SER A 583 -13.79 -7.71 37.60
CA SER A 583 -13.06 -6.65 38.32
C SER A 583 -11.53 -6.74 38.28
N SER A 584 -10.93 -6.34 37.15
CA SER A 584 -9.56 -5.77 36.97
C SER A 584 -8.87 -6.17 35.65
N SER A 585 -9.48 -6.99 34.79
CA SER A 585 -8.96 -7.19 33.44
C SER A 585 -9.14 -5.91 32.62
N THR A 586 -8.06 -5.48 31.98
CA THR A 586 -7.97 -4.24 31.20
C THR A 586 -7.38 -4.57 29.83
N PRO A 587 -8.13 -4.44 28.72
CA PRO A 587 -7.51 -4.35 27.42
C PRO A 587 -6.78 -3.01 27.30
N ILE A 588 -5.54 -3.10 26.86
CA ILE A 588 -4.68 -2.00 26.46
C ILE A 588 -4.53 -2.17 24.95
N THR A 589 -4.82 -1.13 24.18
CA THR A 589 -4.29 -1.05 22.82
C THR A 589 -3.03 -0.19 22.91
N ALA A 590 -2.05 -0.43 22.05
CA ALA A 590 -1.00 0.53 21.82
C ALA A 590 -0.85 0.65 20.30
N SER A 591 -1.48 1.69 19.74
CA SER A 591 -1.21 2.12 18.38
C SER A 591 0.07 2.94 18.38
N MET A 592 1.12 2.38 17.79
CA MET A 592 2.31 3.13 17.43
C MET A 592 1.99 3.96 16.19
N ALA A 593 2.05 5.29 16.31
CA ALA A 593 2.15 6.18 15.16
C ALA A 593 3.63 6.24 14.74
N ALA A 594 3.94 5.68 13.57
CA ALA A 594 5.30 5.66 13.07
C ALA A 594 5.80 7.06 12.66
N THR A 595 7.13 7.21 12.69
CA THR A 595 7.87 8.47 12.56
C THR A 595 8.48 8.64 11.17
N PRO A 596 8.24 9.80 10.51
CA PRO A 596 9.15 10.37 9.53
C PRO A 596 10.24 11.18 10.25
N ALA A 597 11.43 11.26 9.66
CA ALA A 597 12.61 11.87 10.29
C ALA A 597 12.61 13.42 10.34
N SER A 598 13.04 13.93 11.50
CA SER A 598 13.80 15.19 11.74
C SER A 598 13.21 16.58 11.41
N ALA A 599 13.18 17.46 12.43
CA ALA A 599 13.39 18.93 12.36
C ALA A 599 13.64 19.53 13.78
N ILE A 600 14.27 20.71 13.86
CA ILE A 600 15.27 21.13 14.90
C ILE A 600 14.71 21.92 16.14
N GLU A 601 15.55 22.18 17.16
CA GLU A 601 15.28 22.81 18.50
C GLU A 601 15.32 24.37 18.56
N THR A 602 14.84 24.95 19.67
CA THR A 602 14.74 26.42 19.96
C THR A 602 15.64 26.88 21.12
N THR A 603 16.06 28.16 21.17
CA THR A 603 16.92 28.70 22.28
C THR A 603 16.24 29.77 23.14
N ALA A 604 17.01 30.59 23.89
CA ALA A 604 16.45 31.50 24.91
C ALA A 604 16.95 32.95 24.74
N GLY A 605 16.00 33.86 24.52
CA GLY A 605 16.23 35.24 24.06
C GLY A 605 15.68 35.49 22.65
N ASP A 606 14.66 34.68 22.33
CA ASP A 606 14.05 34.26 21.08
C ASP A 606 12.55 34.27 21.46
N THR A 607 11.79 35.23 20.94
CA THR A 607 10.47 35.62 21.50
C THR A 607 9.31 34.80 20.96
N ASP A 608 9.47 34.27 19.75
CA ASP A 608 8.50 33.55 18.93
C ASP A 608 8.89 32.07 18.76
N GLY A 609 10.18 31.73 18.85
CA GLY A 609 10.67 30.37 19.07
C GLY A 609 11.17 29.67 17.81
N ASP A 610 11.95 30.35 16.98
CA ASP A 610 12.56 29.76 15.77
C ASP A 610 14.05 29.39 15.92
N GLY A 611 14.69 29.81 17.02
CA GLY A 611 16.10 29.61 17.30
C GLY A 611 16.95 30.88 17.24
N SER A 612 16.45 31.96 16.65
CA SER A 612 17.13 33.26 16.52
C SER A 612 16.83 34.21 17.68
N LEU A 613 17.78 35.09 17.99
CA LEU A 613 17.63 36.03 19.10
C LEU A 613 16.98 37.35 18.63
N ASP A 614 16.11 37.96 19.46
CA ASP A 614 15.39 39.23 19.22
C ASP A 614 16.27 40.41 18.73
N ALA A 615 17.58 40.32 18.93
CA ALA A 615 18.58 41.34 18.61
C ALA A 615 19.29 41.14 17.26
N MET A 616 19.05 40.00 16.61
CA MET A 616 19.56 39.60 15.31
C MET A 616 18.42 39.37 14.32
N ASP A 617 17.25 39.01 14.82
CA ASP A 617 16.02 38.90 14.07
C ASP A 617 15.39 40.26 13.71
N CYS A 618 14.90 40.34 12.47
CA CYS A 618 14.25 41.47 11.85
C CYS A 618 12.73 41.55 12.16
N ALA A 619 12.08 40.45 12.57
CA ALA A 619 10.69 40.45 13.06
C ALA A 619 10.48 39.63 14.37
N PRO A 620 10.96 40.11 15.56
CA PRO A 620 10.97 39.39 16.87
C PRO A 620 9.63 39.01 17.54
N ASN A 621 8.58 38.75 16.77
CA ASN A 621 7.33 38.14 17.22
C ASN A 621 6.70 37.22 16.13
N ASP A 622 7.46 36.79 15.12
CA ASP A 622 7.01 36.01 13.97
C ASP A 622 8.03 34.93 13.56
N ALA A 623 7.90 33.72 14.15
CA ALA A 623 8.82 32.58 13.99
C ALA A 623 8.97 32.00 12.56
N ALA A 624 8.41 32.67 11.55
CA ALA A 624 8.66 32.38 10.14
C ALA A 624 9.76 33.28 9.54
N VAL A 625 10.12 34.37 10.23
CA VAL A 625 11.02 35.43 9.79
C VAL A 625 12.18 35.52 10.78
N HIS A 626 13.37 35.07 10.38
CA HIS A 626 14.57 35.08 11.22
C HIS A 626 15.87 34.84 10.42
N PRO A 627 17.04 35.22 10.97
CA PRO A 627 18.36 34.88 10.45
C PRO A 627 18.48 33.41 10.00
N GLY A 628 18.63 33.20 8.69
CA GLY A 628 18.76 31.86 8.10
C GLY A 628 17.47 31.04 8.11
N ALA A 629 16.30 31.68 8.16
CA ALA A 629 15.06 31.10 7.67
C ALA A 629 15.21 30.72 6.19
N SER A 630 14.22 30.00 5.64
CA SER A 630 14.12 29.89 4.18
C SER A 630 13.28 31.05 3.69
N GLU A 631 13.89 32.01 3.00
CA GLU A 631 13.19 33.10 2.31
C GLU A 631 11.98 32.54 1.55
N GLY A 632 10.81 33.15 1.66
CA GLY A 632 9.59 32.73 1.00
C GLY A 632 9.01 33.83 0.11
N CYS A 633 8.36 33.45 -0.99
CA CYS A 633 7.74 34.43 -1.90
C CYS A 633 6.48 35.08 -1.31
N ASN A 634 6.65 36.06 -0.43
CA ASN A 634 5.60 36.61 0.42
C ASN A 634 5.67 38.15 0.61
N GLU A 635 6.60 38.85 -0.05
CA GLU A 635 6.91 40.30 0.12
C GLU A 635 7.52 40.69 1.48
N LEU A 636 8.12 39.74 2.22
CA LEU A 636 8.89 39.92 3.46
C LEU A 636 10.35 39.49 3.25
N ASP A 637 11.23 40.04 4.08
CA ASP A 637 12.63 39.63 4.27
C ASP A 637 12.57 38.55 5.37
N ASP A 638 12.29 37.30 5.00
CA ASP A 638 12.10 36.21 5.96
C ASP A 638 13.45 35.73 6.52
N ASP A 639 14.54 35.70 5.72
CA ASP A 639 15.86 35.24 6.21
C ASP A 639 16.69 36.32 6.94
N CYS A 640 16.20 37.56 6.95
CA CYS A 640 16.78 38.74 7.58
C CYS A 640 18.19 39.16 7.05
N ASP A 641 18.59 38.76 5.83
CA ASP A 641 19.85 39.23 5.22
C ASP A 641 19.74 40.68 4.66
N GLY A 642 18.53 41.19 4.49
CA GLY A 642 18.24 42.52 3.96
C GLY A 642 17.92 42.57 2.46
N ALA A 643 17.81 41.41 1.81
CA ALA A 643 17.04 41.20 0.60
C ALA A 643 15.52 41.07 0.92
N THR A 644 14.74 40.62 -0.05
CA THR A 644 13.28 40.40 0.01
C THR A 644 12.93 39.66 -1.28
N ASP A 645 12.32 38.49 -1.18
CA ASP A 645 11.91 37.65 -2.32
C ASP A 645 13.07 37.36 -3.32
N GLU A 646 14.31 37.11 -2.85
CA GLU A 646 15.47 36.97 -3.74
C GLU A 646 15.56 35.64 -4.51
N GLU A 647 16.62 35.51 -5.32
CA GLU A 647 16.77 34.41 -6.27
C GLU A 647 17.02 33.08 -5.55
N GLY A 648 15.97 32.27 -5.41
CA GLY A 648 16.00 30.98 -4.73
C GLY A 648 14.97 30.80 -3.62
N ALA A 649 14.18 31.84 -3.29
CA ALA A 649 13.16 31.80 -2.25
C ALA A 649 12.16 30.62 -2.39
N TRP A 650 11.70 30.06 -1.28
CA TRP A 650 10.66 29.05 -1.19
C TRP A 650 9.35 29.55 -1.83
N GLY A 651 8.88 28.81 -2.83
CA GLY A 651 7.76 29.23 -3.68
C GLY A 651 8.17 30.09 -4.88
N CYS A 652 9.47 30.33 -5.11
CA CYS A 652 9.96 30.98 -6.32
C CYS A 652 9.61 30.13 -7.54
N VAL A 653 9.46 30.82 -8.66
CA VAL A 653 9.20 30.18 -9.94
C VAL A 653 10.41 30.44 -10.83
N ALA A 654 10.90 29.40 -11.51
CA ALA A 654 11.93 29.56 -12.52
C ALA A 654 11.31 30.29 -13.72
N TRP A 655 11.87 31.45 -14.08
CA TRP A 655 11.37 32.22 -15.21
C TRP A 655 12.32 32.15 -16.40
N PHE A 656 11.74 31.98 -17.58
CA PHE A 656 12.43 31.84 -18.85
C PHE A 656 11.99 33.00 -19.75
N SER A 657 12.91 33.52 -20.58
CA SER A 657 12.51 34.49 -21.60
C SER A 657 11.68 33.76 -22.65
N ASP A 658 10.53 34.31 -22.99
CA ASP A 658 9.61 33.92 -24.07
C ASP A 658 9.84 34.93 -25.21
N GLY A 659 10.54 34.50 -26.25
CA GLY A 659 11.04 35.39 -27.31
C GLY A 659 10.02 35.74 -28.40
N ASP A 660 8.96 34.95 -28.58
CA ASP A 660 7.95 35.10 -29.64
C ASP A 660 6.50 35.23 -29.15
N GLY A 661 6.20 34.81 -27.93
CA GLY A 661 4.93 34.98 -27.22
C GLY A 661 4.01 33.75 -27.22
N ASP A 662 4.51 32.53 -27.39
CA ASP A 662 3.70 31.30 -27.33
C ASP A 662 3.28 30.91 -25.89
N GLY A 663 4.09 31.27 -24.89
CA GLY A 663 3.91 30.95 -23.46
C GLY A 663 4.95 29.99 -22.87
N SER A 664 5.85 29.47 -23.70
CA SER A 664 7.07 28.72 -23.39
C SER A 664 8.27 29.67 -23.39
N GLY A 665 9.40 29.25 -22.82
CA GLY A 665 10.59 30.10 -22.79
C GLY A 665 11.88 29.31 -22.99
N GLY A 666 12.79 29.91 -23.75
CA GLY A 666 14.05 29.30 -24.15
C GLY A 666 14.99 28.99 -22.99
N GLN A 667 16.07 28.25 -23.29
CA GLN A 667 17.05 27.75 -22.30
C GLN A 667 17.79 28.84 -21.48
N SER A 668 17.51 30.13 -21.69
CA SER A 668 18.07 31.24 -20.91
C SER A 668 17.26 31.51 -19.64
N LEU A 669 17.54 30.72 -18.59
CA LEU A 669 17.03 30.92 -17.23
C LEU A 669 17.29 32.37 -16.75
N SER A 670 16.24 33.07 -16.31
CA SER A 670 16.32 34.42 -15.71
C SER A 670 16.45 34.39 -14.18
N GLY A 671 16.65 33.21 -13.59
CA GLY A 671 16.66 32.92 -12.17
C GLY A 671 15.35 32.30 -11.66
N CYS A 672 15.37 31.75 -10.45
CA CYS A 672 14.14 31.38 -9.72
C CYS A 672 13.73 32.56 -8.85
N VAL A 673 12.67 33.28 -9.23
CA VAL A 673 12.27 34.53 -8.58
C VAL A 673 10.76 34.59 -8.38
N CYS A 674 10.31 35.34 -7.37
CA CYS A 674 8.91 35.32 -6.92
C CYS A 674 7.91 35.99 -7.88
N ALA A 675 8.39 36.80 -8.83
CA ALA A 675 7.56 37.42 -9.86
C ALA A 675 8.31 37.52 -11.20
N ALA A 676 7.56 37.51 -12.31
CA ALA A 676 8.10 37.58 -13.66
C ALA A 676 9.09 38.75 -13.83
N PRO A 677 10.40 38.50 -14.06
CA PRO A 677 11.41 39.55 -14.10
C PRO A 677 11.27 40.48 -15.31
N THR A 678 10.56 40.04 -16.35
CA THR A 678 10.12 40.87 -17.46
C THR A 678 8.68 40.53 -17.87
N ALA A 679 8.05 41.39 -18.69
CA ALA A 679 6.70 41.14 -19.21
C ALA A 679 6.64 40.06 -20.32
N VAL A 680 7.80 39.52 -20.73
CA VAL A 680 7.97 38.40 -21.66
C VAL A 680 8.75 37.27 -20.97
N ALA A 681 8.59 37.16 -19.66
CA ALA A 681 9.14 36.05 -18.91
C ALA A 681 7.99 35.12 -18.49
N VAL A 682 8.13 33.83 -18.74
CA VAL A 682 7.12 32.79 -18.47
C VAL A 682 7.67 31.72 -17.52
N PRO A 683 6.81 31.01 -16.78
CA PRO A 683 7.24 30.01 -15.80
C PRO A 683 7.47 28.62 -16.40
N PHE A 684 7.41 28.49 -17.73
CA PHE A 684 7.57 27.25 -18.47
C PHE A 684 8.89 27.28 -19.23
N ALA A 685 9.68 26.22 -19.04
CA ALA A 685 10.99 26.05 -19.64
C ALA A 685 10.91 25.10 -20.84
N GLY A 686 11.93 25.14 -21.68
CA GLY A 686 12.27 24.02 -22.57
C GLY A 686 12.08 24.31 -24.05
N ASP A 687 11.69 25.53 -24.40
CA ASP A 687 11.63 25.96 -25.80
C ASP A 687 13.01 25.83 -26.47
N CYS A 688 13.00 25.14 -27.61
CA CYS A 688 14.14 24.78 -28.43
C CYS A 688 14.40 25.74 -29.61
N ASP A 689 13.42 26.57 -30.01
CA ASP A 689 13.61 27.73 -30.91
C ASP A 689 12.69 28.91 -30.50
N ASP A 690 13.10 29.58 -29.42
CA ASP A 690 12.59 30.80 -28.73
C ASP A 690 12.37 32.05 -29.63
N GLN A 691 12.10 31.84 -30.92
CA GLN A 691 11.81 32.83 -31.96
C GLN A 691 10.71 32.37 -32.95
N ASP A 692 10.19 31.14 -32.87
CA ASP A 692 9.07 30.64 -33.68
C ASP A 692 7.93 30.09 -32.78
N PRO A 693 6.76 30.78 -32.67
CA PRO A 693 5.68 30.46 -31.73
C PRO A 693 4.84 29.23 -32.13
N PHE A 694 5.46 28.32 -32.90
CA PHE A 694 4.96 27.01 -33.29
C PHE A 694 5.98 25.91 -32.95
N VAL A 695 7.00 26.22 -32.14
CA VAL A 695 7.99 25.29 -31.61
C VAL A 695 8.14 25.60 -30.12
N GLY A 696 7.89 24.63 -29.25
CA GLY A 696 7.94 24.79 -27.79
C GLY A 696 7.20 23.67 -27.04
N PRO A 697 7.57 23.36 -25.78
CA PRO A 697 7.07 22.20 -25.01
C PRO A 697 5.60 22.24 -24.54
N LEU A 698 4.78 23.11 -25.14
CA LEU A 698 3.33 23.12 -25.02
C LEU A 698 2.64 23.15 -26.40
N VAL A 699 3.41 23.13 -27.48
CA VAL A 699 2.96 22.89 -28.86
C VAL A 699 2.68 21.39 -29.03
N LEU A 700 1.92 21.04 -30.06
CA LEU A 700 1.67 19.65 -30.42
C LEU A 700 2.49 19.34 -31.66
N GLU A 701 3.24 18.25 -31.63
CA GLU A 701 4.06 17.82 -32.76
C GLU A 701 3.28 17.78 -34.07
N ALA A 702 3.86 18.36 -35.12
CA ALA A 702 3.29 18.34 -36.46
C ALA A 702 4.32 17.76 -37.42
N CYS A 703 3.98 16.62 -38.03
CA CYS A 703 4.81 15.83 -38.96
C CYS A 703 5.38 16.65 -40.13
N ASN A 704 6.49 17.34 -39.90
CA ASN A 704 7.04 18.41 -40.74
C ASN A 704 8.57 18.38 -40.85
N GLY A 705 9.26 17.58 -40.02
CA GLY A 705 10.71 17.46 -39.96
C GLY A 705 11.39 18.39 -38.96
N VAL A 706 10.64 18.84 -37.96
CA VAL A 706 11.07 19.71 -36.85
C VAL A 706 10.49 19.12 -35.57
N ASP A 707 11.34 19.06 -34.53
CA ASP A 707 11.00 18.85 -33.12
C ASP A 707 10.19 20.08 -32.66
N ASP A 708 8.86 20.05 -32.86
CA ASP A 708 7.97 21.17 -32.54
C ASP A 708 7.60 21.17 -31.04
N ASP A 709 7.56 20.01 -30.37
CA ASP A 709 7.28 19.88 -28.93
C ASP A 709 8.54 19.93 -28.04
N CYS A 710 9.74 19.96 -28.63
CA CYS A 710 11.03 20.12 -27.93
C CYS A 710 11.39 18.97 -26.95
N ASP A 711 10.79 17.77 -27.04
CA ASP A 711 11.23 16.62 -26.25
C ASP A 711 12.58 16.02 -26.70
N GLY A 712 13.03 16.36 -27.92
CA GLY A 712 14.29 15.93 -28.51
C GLY A 712 14.19 14.71 -29.44
N VAL A 713 12.98 14.20 -29.67
CA VAL A 713 12.59 13.40 -30.83
C VAL A 713 12.23 14.37 -31.98
N VAL A 714 11.82 13.87 -33.14
CA VAL A 714 11.39 14.67 -34.28
C VAL A 714 10.27 13.87 -34.94
N ASP A 715 9.12 14.50 -35.17
CA ASP A 715 7.93 13.91 -35.77
C ASP A 715 7.40 12.68 -34.98
N GLU A 716 7.44 12.67 -33.65
CA GLU A 716 6.89 11.58 -32.83
C GLU A 716 5.35 11.47 -32.88
N GLY A 717 4.86 10.24 -32.97
CA GLY A 717 3.44 9.98 -33.20
C GLY A 717 2.97 10.27 -34.62
N CYS A 718 3.89 10.37 -35.58
CA CYS A 718 3.60 10.44 -37.01
C CYS A 718 3.62 9.05 -37.66
N ASP A 719 2.95 8.94 -38.81
CA ASP A 719 2.85 7.73 -39.65
C ASP A 719 4.24 7.42 -40.28
N ASP A 720 5.10 6.75 -39.50
CA ASP A 720 6.54 6.61 -39.75
C ASP A 720 6.84 5.61 -40.90
N ASP A 721 5.89 4.71 -41.19
CA ASP A 721 5.97 3.75 -42.30
C ASP A 721 5.01 4.02 -43.49
N GLY A 722 4.01 4.87 -43.31
CA GLY A 722 3.13 5.37 -44.37
C GLY A 722 1.87 4.53 -44.62
N ASP A 723 1.43 3.72 -43.65
CA ASP A 723 0.20 2.91 -43.77
C ASP A 723 -1.09 3.65 -43.33
N GLY A 724 -0.93 4.72 -42.56
CA GLY A 724 -1.99 5.64 -42.12
C GLY A 724 -2.43 5.46 -40.67
N TRP A 725 -1.87 4.50 -39.92
CA TRP A 725 -1.92 4.51 -38.45
C TRP A 725 -0.73 5.30 -37.88
N CYS A 726 -0.77 5.54 -36.58
CA CYS A 726 0.26 6.24 -35.80
C CYS A 726 0.30 5.61 -34.39
N ALA A 727 1.40 5.75 -33.67
CA ALA A 727 1.56 5.19 -32.32
C ALA A 727 0.43 5.54 -31.35
N SER A 728 0.17 4.65 -30.38
CA SER A 728 -0.93 4.81 -29.41
C SER A 728 -0.86 6.06 -28.52
N ASP A 729 0.32 6.66 -28.39
CA ASP A 729 0.64 7.86 -27.62
C ASP A 729 0.81 9.12 -28.49
N ALA A 730 0.61 9.02 -29.81
CA ALA A 730 0.70 10.12 -30.75
C ALA A 730 -0.20 11.32 -30.39
N LEU A 731 0.42 12.48 -30.21
CA LEU A 731 -0.25 13.72 -29.84
C LEU A 731 -0.70 14.58 -31.05
N VAL A 732 -0.39 14.11 -32.26
CA VAL A 732 -0.66 14.79 -33.54
C VAL A 732 -2.15 14.97 -33.78
N THR A 733 -2.59 16.18 -34.13
CA THR A 733 -4.01 16.43 -34.44
C THR A 733 -4.41 15.82 -35.79
N MET A 734 -5.54 15.11 -35.81
CA MET A 734 -6.16 14.42 -36.98
C MET A 734 -6.52 15.32 -38.19
N THR A 735 -6.03 16.55 -38.24
CA THR A 735 -6.46 17.60 -39.19
C THR A 735 -5.68 17.60 -40.50
N ASP A 736 -4.43 17.11 -40.51
CA ASP A 736 -3.54 17.16 -41.68
C ASP A 736 -3.47 15.85 -42.48
N GLY A 737 -4.10 14.79 -41.98
CA GLY A 737 -4.28 13.54 -42.71
C GLY A 737 -3.04 12.65 -42.79
N VAL A 738 -2.14 12.78 -41.81
CA VAL A 738 -1.00 11.87 -41.59
C VAL A 738 -1.51 10.55 -41.00
N CYS A 739 -2.03 10.57 -39.77
CA CYS A 739 -2.76 9.46 -39.14
C CYS A 739 -4.16 9.27 -39.77
N ALA A 740 -4.21 8.91 -41.05
CA ALA A 740 -5.42 8.90 -41.87
C ALA A 740 -6.43 7.80 -41.50
N LEU A 741 -6.00 6.76 -40.79
CA LEU A 741 -6.80 5.61 -40.36
C LEU A 741 -7.03 5.59 -38.84
N GLY A 742 -6.07 6.04 -38.03
CA GLY A 742 -6.26 6.26 -36.60
C GLY A 742 -4.95 6.30 -35.81
N LEU A 743 -5.08 6.18 -34.49
CA LEU A 743 -3.97 5.95 -33.55
C LEU A 743 -4.07 4.54 -32.98
N GLY A 744 -2.98 4.04 -32.40
CA GLY A 744 -2.94 2.76 -31.72
C GLY A 744 -1.88 1.80 -32.24
N ASP A 745 -0.99 2.26 -33.12
CA ASP A 745 0.13 1.46 -33.57
C ASP A 745 1.05 1.10 -32.40
N CYS A 746 1.47 -0.16 -32.36
CA CYS A 746 2.35 -0.74 -31.35
C CYS A 746 3.78 -0.94 -31.89
N VAL A 747 3.99 -0.85 -33.21
CA VAL A 747 5.29 -0.88 -33.90
C VAL A 747 5.23 0.04 -35.13
N ASP A 748 5.07 1.34 -34.91
CA ASP A 748 4.87 2.47 -35.87
C ASP A 748 5.81 2.56 -37.10
N ALA A 749 6.83 1.70 -37.16
CA ALA A 749 7.82 1.59 -38.24
C ALA A 749 7.69 0.27 -39.03
N ALA A 750 6.55 -0.44 -38.91
CA ALA A 750 6.28 -1.74 -39.51
C ALA A 750 4.86 -1.82 -40.13
N PRO A 751 4.70 -1.60 -41.46
CA PRO A 751 3.42 -1.29 -42.15
C PRO A 751 2.50 -2.52 -42.38
N GLY A 752 2.44 -3.39 -41.38
CA GLY A 752 1.61 -4.57 -41.27
C GLY A 752 1.40 -4.99 -39.81
N VAL A 753 1.83 -4.15 -38.86
CA VAL A 753 1.57 -4.20 -37.43
C VAL A 753 0.82 -2.90 -37.12
N ASN A 754 -0.49 -2.94 -36.88
CA ASN A 754 -1.34 -1.77 -36.57
C ASN A 754 -2.77 -2.24 -36.21
N PRO A 755 -3.61 -1.40 -35.57
CA PRO A 755 -5.00 -1.74 -35.22
C PRO A 755 -5.94 -2.12 -36.39
N GLY A 756 -5.51 -1.95 -37.64
CA GLY A 756 -6.23 -2.39 -38.84
C GLY A 756 -5.64 -3.61 -39.55
N ALA A 757 -4.53 -4.16 -39.05
CA ALA A 757 -3.84 -5.31 -39.61
C ALA A 757 -4.55 -6.62 -39.24
N THR A 758 -3.88 -7.76 -39.46
CA THR A 758 -4.45 -9.08 -39.22
C THR A 758 -3.36 -10.01 -38.70
N GLU A 759 -3.53 -10.46 -37.47
CA GLU A 759 -2.66 -11.41 -36.75
C GLU A 759 -2.07 -12.54 -37.61
N ILE A 760 -0.74 -12.69 -37.58
CA ILE A 760 0.02 -13.65 -38.40
C ILE A 760 0.57 -14.84 -37.57
N PHE A 761 -0.03 -15.21 -36.42
CA PHE A 761 -0.02 -16.53 -35.73
C PHE A 761 1.31 -17.34 -35.56
N THR A 762 2.46 -16.79 -35.96
CA THR A 762 3.73 -17.46 -36.14
C THR A 762 4.93 -16.51 -36.22
N ASN A 763 4.73 -15.19 -36.06
CA ASN A 763 5.80 -14.19 -36.18
C ASN A 763 6.31 -13.69 -34.82
N ASP A 764 5.69 -14.12 -33.71
CA ASP A 764 5.93 -13.65 -32.34
C ASP A 764 5.75 -12.12 -32.21
N LEU A 765 4.86 -11.51 -33.02
CA LEU A 765 4.43 -10.12 -32.94
C LEU A 765 2.95 -10.02 -32.51
N ASP A 766 2.60 -8.83 -32.03
CA ASP A 766 1.24 -8.35 -31.82
C ASP A 766 0.97 -7.50 -33.07
N ASP A 767 0.48 -8.12 -34.14
CA ASP A 767 0.27 -7.46 -35.43
C ASP A 767 -0.99 -6.58 -35.42
N ASP A 768 -2.04 -6.91 -34.66
CA ASP A 768 -3.25 -6.07 -34.54
C ASP A 768 -3.26 -5.10 -33.33
N CYS A 769 -2.17 -5.08 -32.57
CA CYS A 769 -1.89 -4.12 -31.50
C CYS A 769 -2.92 -4.11 -30.36
N ASP A 770 -3.57 -5.25 -30.09
CA ASP A 770 -4.51 -5.42 -28.99
C ASP A 770 -3.85 -5.76 -27.64
N GLY A 771 -2.53 -5.98 -27.65
CA GLY A 771 -1.71 -6.36 -26.49
C GLY A 771 -1.42 -7.86 -26.38
N LEU A 772 -1.82 -8.68 -27.37
CA LEU A 772 -1.81 -10.15 -27.29
C LEU A 772 -1.11 -10.80 -28.51
N ILE A 773 0.24 -10.87 -28.43
CA ILE A 773 1.14 -11.54 -29.39
C ILE A 773 0.64 -12.92 -29.87
N ASP A 774 0.53 -13.10 -31.20
CA ASP A 774 0.13 -14.33 -31.90
C ASP A 774 -1.22 -14.94 -31.40
N THR A 775 -2.20 -14.10 -31.02
CA THR A 775 -3.50 -14.58 -30.51
C THR A 775 -4.68 -14.35 -31.48
N LEU A 776 -5.81 -15.01 -31.19
CA LEU A 776 -7.11 -14.54 -31.68
C LEU A 776 -7.61 -13.48 -30.68
N SER A 777 -7.58 -12.20 -31.08
CA SER A 777 -7.96 -11.07 -30.23
C SER A 777 -9.18 -11.36 -29.34
N THR A 778 -8.99 -11.23 -28.03
CA THR A 778 -10.05 -11.50 -27.04
C THR A 778 -10.82 -10.26 -26.63
N THR A 779 -10.49 -9.09 -27.19
CA THR A 779 -11.24 -7.83 -27.04
C THR A 779 -11.66 -7.26 -28.38
N LEU A 780 -12.57 -7.98 -29.06
CA LEU A 780 -13.63 -7.24 -29.74
C LEU A 780 -14.29 -6.30 -28.70
N PRO A 781 -14.55 -5.01 -29.03
CA PRO A 781 -15.55 -4.28 -28.29
C PRO A 781 -16.83 -5.12 -28.30
N VAL A 782 -17.69 -4.99 -27.28
CA VAL A 782 -19.10 -5.35 -27.47
C VAL A 782 -19.54 -4.51 -28.67
N SER A 783 -19.66 -5.12 -29.84
CA SER A 783 -20.04 -4.38 -31.03
C SER A 783 -21.47 -3.94 -30.75
N ASP A 784 -21.63 -2.64 -30.52
CA ASP A 784 -22.89 -2.15 -30.00
C ASP A 784 -23.95 -2.43 -31.06
N CYS A 785 -24.78 -3.43 -30.78
CA CYS A 785 -25.88 -3.81 -31.65
C CYS A 785 -26.93 -2.68 -31.72
N SER A 786 -26.79 -1.60 -30.92
CA SER A 786 -27.51 -0.35 -31.16
C SER A 786 -27.17 0.27 -32.53
N GLY A 787 -28.22 0.44 -33.34
CA GLY A 787 -28.12 0.91 -34.72
C GLY A 787 -28.33 -0.19 -35.77
N LEU A 788 -28.16 -1.47 -35.43
CA LEU A 788 -28.55 -2.58 -36.30
C LEU A 788 -30.08 -2.78 -36.29
N ASN A 789 -30.66 -3.07 -37.46
CA ASN A 789 -32.05 -3.48 -37.56
C ASN A 789 -32.16 -5.00 -37.35
N CYS A 790 -32.26 -5.41 -36.09
CA CYS A 790 -32.29 -6.81 -35.64
C CYS A 790 -33.68 -7.46 -35.84
N VAL A 791 -34.38 -7.11 -36.92
CA VAL A 791 -35.71 -7.62 -37.27
C VAL A 791 -35.75 -7.94 -38.76
N GLY A 792 -36.09 -9.19 -39.09
CA GLY A 792 -36.22 -9.69 -40.45
C GLY A 792 -35.37 -10.92 -40.78
N PRO A 793 -35.47 -11.45 -42.01
CA PRO A 793 -34.91 -12.74 -42.43
C PRO A 793 -33.50 -12.63 -43.06
N THR A 794 -32.70 -11.63 -42.63
CA THR A 794 -31.31 -11.44 -43.09
C THR A 794 -30.34 -12.02 -42.08
N HIS A 795 -29.23 -12.61 -42.52
CA HIS A 795 -28.22 -13.22 -41.65
C HIS A 795 -27.78 -12.26 -40.53
N ALA A 796 -27.45 -11.01 -40.85
CA ALA A 796 -27.09 -9.99 -39.84
C ALA A 796 -28.20 -9.69 -38.81
N ALA A 797 -29.47 -9.75 -39.21
CA ALA A 797 -30.58 -9.57 -38.26
C ALA A 797 -30.78 -10.80 -37.36
N ILE A 798 -30.53 -11.99 -37.90
CA ILE A 798 -30.61 -13.27 -37.17
C ILE A 798 -29.46 -13.40 -36.17
N VAL A 799 -28.22 -13.05 -36.56
CA VAL A 799 -27.06 -13.04 -35.65
C VAL A 799 -27.26 -12.02 -34.52
N CYS A 800 -27.73 -10.81 -34.84
CA CYS A 800 -28.07 -9.83 -33.80
C CYS A 800 -29.19 -10.30 -32.85
N ALA A 801 -30.23 -10.96 -33.38
CA ALA A 801 -31.34 -11.50 -32.59
C ALA A 801 -31.04 -12.86 -31.91
N LEU A 802 -29.77 -13.19 -31.77
CA LEU A 802 -29.23 -14.24 -30.91
C LEU A 802 -28.26 -13.66 -29.86
N ASP A 803 -28.11 -12.34 -29.82
CA ASP A 803 -27.17 -11.57 -28.98
C ASP A 803 -25.67 -11.89 -29.26
N ILE A 804 -25.37 -12.53 -30.39
CA ILE A 804 -24.00 -12.82 -30.84
C ILE A 804 -23.39 -11.57 -31.50
N CYS A 805 -23.16 -10.52 -30.71
CA CYS A 805 -22.64 -9.23 -31.17
C CYS A 805 -21.09 -9.21 -31.26
N TYR A 806 -20.51 -10.26 -31.87
CA TYR A 806 -19.09 -10.37 -32.21
C TYR A 806 -18.87 -10.21 -33.73
N GLY A 807 -17.64 -9.87 -34.14
CA GLY A 807 -17.25 -9.68 -35.54
C GLY A 807 -17.37 -10.92 -36.42
N PRO A 808 -17.07 -10.81 -37.74
CA PRO A 808 -17.23 -11.89 -38.72
C PRO A 808 -16.42 -13.16 -38.42
N ASP A 809 -15.50 -13.09 -37.47
CA ASP A 809 -14.55 -14.14 -37.10
C ASP A 809 -15.11 -15.12 -36.06
N VAL A 810 -16.13 -14.72 -35.29
CA VAL A 810 -16.80 -15.61 -34.31
C VAL A 810 -17.91 -16.44 -34.95
N VAL A 811 -18.70 -15.88 -35.88
CA VAL A 811 -19.69 -16.64 -36.67
C VAL A 811 -19.19 -16.80 -38.11
N THR A 812 -18.43 -17.86 -38.34
CA THR A 812 -17.75 -18.11 -39.62
C THR A 812 -18.69 -18.60 -40.73
N ASP A 813 -19.84 -19.18 -40.38
CA ASP A 813 -20.92 -19.45 -41.35
C ASP A 813 -22.30 -19.48 -40.67
N LEU A 814 -23.35 -19.13 -41.43
CA LEU A 814 -24.75 -19.22 -41.04
C LEU A 814 -25.57 -19.78 -42.21
N GLU A 815 -25.96 -21.05 -42.08
CA GLU A 815 -26.87 -21.70 -43.03
C GLU A 815 -28.32 -21.61 -42.54
N LEU A 816 -29.20 -21.05 -43.38
CA LEU A 816 -30.65 -21.09 -43.19
C LEU A 816 -31.24 -22.13 -44.14
N LEU A 817 -31.77 -23.22 -43.58
CA LEU A 817 -32.14 -24.41 -44.33
C LEU A 817 -33.64 -24.72 -44.18
N ALA A 818 -34.19 -25.29 -45.25
CA ALA A 818 -35.52 -25.87 -45.31
C ALA A 818 -35.39 -27.25 -45.97
N PRO A 819 -34.91 -28.28 -45.23
CA PRO A 819 -34.48 -29.56 -45.80
C PRO A 819 -35.53 -30.31 -46.66
N ASN A 820 -36.81 -30.02 -46.44
CA ASN A 820 -37.96 -30.56 -47.19
C ASN A 820 -38.19 -29.89 -48.57
N GLY A 821 -37.44 -28.83 -48.89
CA GLY A 821 -37.55 -28.05 -50.14
C GLY A 821 -38.35 -26.74 -50.02
N GLY A 822 -38.65 -26.28 -48.81
CA GLY A 822 -39.27 -24.97 -48.54
C GLY A 822 -38.37 -23.76 -48.84
N SER A 823 -38.86 -22.56 -48.53
CA SER A 823 -38.07 -21.31 -48.59
C SER A 823 -37.66 -20.89 -47.17
N PRO A 824 -36.36 -20.99 -46.79
CA PRO A 824 -35.91 -20.70 -45.42
C PRO A 824 -36.31 -19.30 -44.93
N LYS A 825 -36.31 -18.31 -45.83
CA LYS A 825 -36.71 -16.91 -45.55
C LYS A 825 -38.17 -16.71 -45.13
N ASN A 826 -39.00 -17.75 -45.28
CA ASN A 826 -40.37 -17.75 -44.80
C ASN A 826 -40.47 -18.47 -43.44
N LEU A 827 -39.58 -19.43 -43.17
CA LEU A 827 -39.62 -20.25 -41.95
C LEU A 827 -38.78 -19.67 -40.81
N ILE A 828 -37.80 -18.80 -41.12
CA ILE A 828 -36.80 -18.29 -40.17
C ILE A 828 -36.70 -16.76 -40.28
N THR A 829 -36.85 -16.05 -39.16
CA THR A 829 -36.70 -14.58 -39.08
C THR A 829 -36.35 -14.12 -37.68
N ALA A 830 -35.62 -13.01 -37.56
CA ALA A 830 -35.54 -12.25 -36.31
C ALA A 830 -36.83 -11.44 -36.09
N SER A 831 -37.29 -11.32 -34.83
CA SER A 831 -38.51 -10.59 -34.45
C SER A 831 -38.36 -9.79 -33.16
N GLY A 832 -38.71 -8.49 -33.21
CA GLY A 832 -38.63 -7.58 -32.06
C GLY A 832 -39.83 -7.62 -31.09
N GLN A 833 -40.93 -8.28 -31.46
CA GLN A 833 -42.08 -8.44 -30.56
C GLN A 833 -42.99 -9.58 -31.04
N LEU A 834 -43.29 -10.54 -30.16
CA LEU A 834 -44.24 -11.62 -30.43
C LEU A 834 -45.47 -11.52 -29.51
N GLY A 835 -46.62 -11.18 -30.11
CA GLY A 835 -47.86 -10.95 -29.36
C GLY A 835 -47.82 -9.67 -28.52
N THR A 836 -48.25 -9.72 -27.25
CA THR A 836 -48.47 -8.53 -26.41
C THR A 836 -47.48 -8.45 -25.24
N PRO A 837 -47.02 -7.26 -24.79
CA PRO A 837 -45.93 -7.13 -23.78
C PRO A 837 -46.08 -7.84 -22.42
N ASN A 838 -47.24 -8.44 -22.12
CA ASN A 838 -47.52 -9.16 -20.88
C ASN A 838 -47.63 -10.69 -21.08
N ASN A 839 -47.21 -11.23 -22.23
CA ASN A 839 -47.47 -12.62 -22.64
C ASN A 839 -46.22 -13.54 -22.66
N GLY A 840 -45.12 -13.16 -22.01
CA GLY A 840 -43.96 -14.02 -21.83
C GLY A 840 -43.11 -14.30 -23.08
N LEU A 841 -43.55 -13.85 -24.26
CA LEU A 841 -42.84 -13.98 -25.54
C LEU A 841 -41.96 -12.75 -25.87
N ALA A 842 -41.56 -12.00 -24.83
CA ALA A 842 -40.56 -10.96 -24.98
C ALA A 842 -39.16 -11.61 -25.08
N PRO A 843 -38.22 -11.02 -25.86
CA PRO A 843 -36.81 -11.37 -25.78
C PRO A 843 -36.31 -11.35 -24.33
N ARG A 844 -35.43 -12.30 -24.03
CA ARG A 844 -34.69 -12.49 -22.78
C ARG A 844 -33.54 -11.49 -22.67
N GLU A 845 -32.90 -11.21 -23.78
CA GLU A 845 -31.85 -10.20 -23.91
C GLU A 845 -32.07 -9.40 -25.22
N GLY A 846 -31.31 -8.32 -25.42
CA GLY A 846 -31.45 -7.47 -26.60
C GLY A 846 -32.86 -6.88 -26.81
N ALA A 847 -33.19 -6.68 -28.10
CA ALA A 847 -34.47 -6.08 -28.54
C ALA A 847 -35.27 -7.00 -29.48
N SER A 848 -34.81 -8.23 -29.70
CA SER A 848 -35.31 -9.15 -30.72
C SER A 848 -34.79 -10.55 -30.54
N THR A 849 -35.65 -11.55 -30.83
CA THR A 849 -35.32 -12.98 -30.75
C THR A 849 -35.42 -13.67 -32.10
N LEU A 850 -34.66 -14.76 -32.29
CA LEU A 850 -34.78 -15.63 -33.47
C LEU A 850 -36.05 -16.49 -33.40
N VAL A 851 -36.81 -16.50 -34.48
CA VAL A 851 -38.01 -17.33 -34.65
C VAL A 851 -37.78 -18.38 -35.73
N LEU A 852 -37.93 -19.65 -35.38
CA LEU A 852 -38.14 -20.77 -36.30
C LEU A 852 -39.63 -21.13 -36.30
N SER A 853 -40.21 -21.36 -37.47
CA SER A 853 -41.63 -21.72 -37.61
C SER A 853 -41.87 -22.68 -38.76
N THR A 854 -42.70 -23.70 -38.56
CA THR A 854 -43.14 -24.61 -39.63
C THR A 854 -44.35 -24.08 -40.42
N GLY A 855 -45.16 -23.17 -39.84
CA GLY A 855 -46.27 -22.53 -40.55
C GLY A 855 -47.04 -21.47 -39.76
N LYS A 856 -48.37 -21.49 -39.81
CA LYS A 856 -49.24 -20.47 -39.19
C LYS A 856 -49.77 -20.87 -37.81
N VAL A 857 -49.07 -20.36 -36.80
CA VAL A 857 -49.31 -20.59 -35.37
C VAL A 857 -50.35 -19.58 -34.81
N GLY A 858 -51.64 -19.92 -34.98
CA GLY A 858 -52.78 -19.20 -34.38
C GLY A 858 -53.18 -17.87 -35.03
N ASP A 859 -53.56 -16.88 -34.22
CA ASP A 859 -53.92 -15.51 -34.69
C ASP A 859 -52.68 -14.62 -34.97
N VAL A 860 -51.47 -15.13 -34.72
CA VAL A 860 -50.22 -14.42 -35.05
C VAL A 860 -50.04 -14.45 -36.56
N ASN A 861 -49.94 -13.27 -37.21
CA ASN A 861 -49.86 -13.19 -38.67
C ASN A 861 -48.42 -13.39 -39.17
N THR A 862 -47.96 -14.64 -39.18
CA THR A 862 -46.81 -15.07 -39.99
C THR A 862 -47.29 -15.30 -41.43
N ASP A 863 -46.89 -14.44 -42.38
CA ASP A 863 -47.20 -14.58 -43.82
C ASP A 863 -46.33 -15.69 -44.46
N VAL A 864 -46.53 -16.92 -43.99
CA VAL A 864 -45.66 -18.08 -44.24
C VAL A 864 -46.42 -19.18 -44.97
N VAL A 865 -45.78 -19.79 -45.96
CA VAL A 865 -46.37 -20.81 -46.82
C VAL A 865 -45.71 -22.16 -46.52
N ALA A 866 -46.49 -23.06 -45.96
CA ALA A 866 -46.13 -24.46 -45.68
C ALA A 866 -45.62 -25.21 -46.94
N GLY A 867 -44.67 -26.12 -46.74
CA GLY A 867 -44.08 -26.97 -47.75
C GLY A 867 -45.01 -28.10 -48.17
N THR A 868 -45.23 -28.26 -49.48
CA THR A 868 -46.14 -29.31 -49.98
C THR A 868 -45.51 -30.71 -50.10
N THR A 869 -44.34 -30.95 -49.51
CA THR A 869 -43.49 -32.12 -49.79
C THR A 869 -42.82 -32.69 -48.54
N SER A 870 -43.33 -33.82 -48.05
CA SER A 870 -42.74 -34.56 -46.92
C SER A 870 -41.45 -35.31 -47.28
N THR A 871 -40.46 -35.29 -46.39
CA THR A 871 -39.22 -36.09 -46.45
C THR A 871 -39.14 -37.06 -45.28
N VAL A 872 -38.36 -38.15 -45.41
CA VAL A 872 -37.96 -38.98 -44.25
C VAL A 872 -36.89 -38.20 -43.51
N ASP A 873 -37.01 -38.06 -42.19
CA ASP A 873 -36.08 -37.25 -41.40
C ASP A 873 -34.69 -37.94 -41.32
N PRO A 874 -33.60 -37.32 -41.83
CA PRO A 874 -32.29 -37.98 -41.93
C PRO A 874 -31.50 -38.07 -40.61
N LEU A 875 -31.99 -37.53 -39.48
CA LEU A 875 -31.28 -37.49 -38.20
C LEU A 875 -32.18 -37.92 -37.02
N PRO A 876 -31.84 -39.00 -36.29
CA PRO A 876 -31.22 -40.24 -36.72
C PRO A 876 -32.21 -41.43 -36.63
N ASP A 877 -32.38 -42.18 -37.72
CA ASP A 877 -33.12 -43.47 -37.78
C ASP A 877 -34.53 -43.48 -37.15
N PHE A 878 -35.32 -42.43 -37.39
CA PHE A 878 -36.75 -42.39 -37.09
C PHE A 878 -37.60 -42.75 -38.33
N PRO A 879 -38.61 -43.64 -38.23
CA PRO A 879 -39.42 -44.09 -39.37
C PRO A 879 -40.51 -43.09 -39.80
N PHE A 880 -40.57 -41.91 -39.19
CA PHE A 880 -41.61 -40.91 -39.38
C PHE A 880 -41.25 -39.90 -40.48
N LYS A 881 -42.26 -39.19 -40.96
CA LYS A 881 -42.10 -38.17 -42.00
C LYS A 881 -42.12 -36.79 -41.38
N ALA A 882 -41.11 -36.00 -41.70
CA ALA A 882 -41.16 -34.57 -41.50
C ALA A 882 -41.87 -33.93 -42.70
N TRP A 883 -42.87 -33.08 -42.45
CA TRP A 883 -43.61 -32.41 -43.52
C TRP A 883 -43.10 -30.99 -43.74
N ASP A 884 -42.93 -30.21 -42.67
CA ASP A 884 -42.20 -28.95 -42.67
C ASP A 884 -41.01 -28.95 -41.72
N VAL A 885 -39.88 -28.39 -42.17
CA VAL A 885 -38.63 -28.36 -41.40
C VAL A 885 -37.96 -27.00 -41.57
N ALA A 886 -37.70 -26.33 -40.46
CA ALA A 886 -36.92 -25.10 -40.37
C ALA A 886 -35.61 -25.41 -39.63
N GLU A 887 -34.47 -25.12 -40.25
CA GLU A 887 -33.16 -25.45 -39.67
C GLU A 887 -32.18 -24.28 -39.80
N VAL A 888 -31.47 -24.00 -38.71
CA VAL A 888 -30.44 -22.97 -38.61
C VAL A 888 -29.16 -23.65 -38.13
N VAL A 889 -28.09 -23.54 -38.91
CA VAL A 889 -26.75 -24.01 -38.54
C VAL A 889 -25.84 -22.80 -38.39
N LEU A 890 -25.35 -22.59 -37.17
CA LEU A 890 -24.33 -21.60 -36.84
C LEU A 890 -22.98 -22.31 -36.74
N THR A 891 -22.04 -21.99 -37.62
CA THR A 891 -20.64 -22.41 -37.45
C THR A 891 -19.90 -21.29 -36.75
N MET A 892 -19.31 -21.59 -35.59
CA MET A 892 -18.70 -20.60 -34.70
C MET A 892 -17.34 -21.06 -34.18
N VAL A 893 -16.45 -20.13 -33.89
CA VAL A 893 -15.19 -20.41 -33.18
C VAL A 893 -15.41 -20.12 -31.69
N VAL A 894 -15.01 -21.05 -30.83
CA VAL A 894 -15.07 -20.89 -29.37
C VAL A 894 -13.93 -19.97 -28.93
N PRO A 895 -14.19 -18.84 -28.24
CA PRO A 895 -13.13 -17.95 -27.76
C PRO A 895 -12.16 -18.63 -26.81
N ASP A 896 -10.90 -18.22 -26.80
CA ASP A 896 -9.84 -18.92 -26.03
C ASP A 896 -10.02 -18.85 -24.49
N ALA A 897 -10.80 -17.88 -24.00
CA ALA A 897 -11.20 -17.77 -22.60
C ALA A 897 -12.49 -18.56 -22.25
N ALA A 898 -13.20 -19.11 -23.24
CA ALA A 898 -14.49 -19.76 -23.04
C ALA A 898 -14.35 -21.26 -22.75
N THR A 899 -14.95 -21.72 -21.66
CA THR A 899 -15.03 -23.15 -21.29
C THR A 899 -16.46 -23.67 -21.21
N GLY A 900 -17.45 -22.81 -21.50
CA GLY A 900 -18.86 -23.14 -21.59
C GLY A 900 -19.63 -22.28 -22.59
N LEU A 901 -20.78 -22.78 -23.00
CA LEU A 901 -21.78 -22.13 -23.87
C LEU A 901 -23.14 -22.19 -23.16
N ALA A 902 -23.93 -21.13 -23.24
CA ALA A 902 -25.33 -21.10 -22.80
C ALA A 902 -26.23 -20.36 -23.80
N PHE A 903 -27.51 -20.73 -23.82
CA PHE A 903 -28.55 -20.05 -24.61
C PHE A 903 -29.96 -20.36 -24.08
N ASP A 904 -30.91 -19.48 -24.41
CA ASP A 904 -32.32 -19.59 -24.02
C ASP A 904 -33.19 -20.06 -25.19
N VAL A 905 -34.14 -20.98 -24.92
CA VAL A 905 -35.14 -21.42 -25.92
C VAL A 905 -36.56 -21.47 -25.34
N LEU A 906 -37.56 -21.23 -26.19
CA LEU A 906 -38.97 -21.46 -25.88
C LEU A 906 -39.63 -22.20 -27.06
N PHE A 907 -40.23 -23.36 -26.80
CA PHE A 907 -40.89 -24.17 -27.82
C PHE A 907 -42.42 -24.15 -27.66
N MET A 908 -43.15 -24.07 -28.78
CA MET A 908 -44.61 -24.04 -28.89
C MET A 908 -45.08 -24.96 -30.03
N SER A 909 -46.15 -25.73 -29.81
CA SER A 909 -46.86 -26.48 -30.85
C SER A 909 -48.39 -26.31 -30.72
N THR A 910 -49.10 -26.40 -31.85
CA THR A 910 -50.57 -26.50 -31.90
C THR A 910 -51.10 -27.94 -31.91
N GLU A 911 -50.23 -28.94 -31.82
CA GLU A 911 -50.65 -30.32 -31.61
C GLU A 911 -51.40 -30.51 -30.29
N LEU A 912 -52.31 -31.48 -30.27
CA LEU A 912 -53.20 -31.67 -29.14
C LEU A 912 -52.41 -32.08 -27.87
N PRO A 913 -52.75 -31.56 -26.68
CA PRO A 913 -52.09 -31.96 -25.43
C PRO A 913 -52.17 -33.46 -25.11
N GLU A 914 -53.10 -34.20 -25.71
CA GLU A 914 -53.15 -35.67 -25.65
C GLU A 914 -52.15 -36.40 -26.56
N ASP A 915 -51.56 -35.73 -27.56
CA ASP A 915 -50.52 -36.23 -28.47
C ASP A 915 -49.10 -35.89 -28.01
N ALA A 916 -48.97 -35.02 -26.99
CA ALA A 916 -47.74 -34.76 -26.24
C ALA A 916 -46.95 -36.04 -25.88
N GLY A 917 -45.75 -36.19 -26.43
CA GLY A 917 -44.86 -37.33 -26.20
C GLY A 917 -45.22 -38.60 -26.98
N LYS A 918 -46.05 -38.50 -28.02
CA LYS A 918 -46.22 -39.56 -29.03
C LYS A 918 -45.19 -39.43 -30.17
N PRO A 919 -45.05 -40.47 -31.00
CA PRO A 919 -44.19 -40.39 -32.19
C PRO A 919 -44.61 -39.31 -33.19
N GLU A 920 -45.92 -39.11 -33.34
CA GLU A 920 -46.56 -38.09 -34.18
C GLU A 920 -46.64 -36.74 -33.45
N ALA A 921 -45.51 -36.29 -32.89
CA ALA A 921 -45.39 -35.00 -32.21
C ALA A 921 -44.21 -34.19 -32.74
N ASP A 922 -44.42 -32.89 -32.90
CA ASP A 922 -43.49 -31.84 -33.31
C ASP A 922 -42.24 -31.79 -32.42
N ARG A 923 -41.09 -31.48 -33.02
CA ARG A 923 -39.79 -31.65 -32.36
C ARG A 923 -38.88 -30.45 -32.57
N LEU A 924 -38.31 -29.97 -31.46
CA LEU A 924 -37.15 -29.08 -31.47
C LEU A 924 -35.89 -29.90 -31.11
N TYR A 925 -34.94 -29.91 -32.03
CA TYR A 925 -33.61 -30.49 -31.85
C TYR A 925 -32.58 -29.36 -31.70
N VAL A 926 -31.66 -29.54 -30.76
CA VAL A 926 -30.48 -28.67 -30.61
C VAL A 926 -29.24 -29.55 -30.52
N LEU A 927 -28.35 -29.44 -31.50
CA LEU A 927 -27.17 -30.29 -31.66
C LEU A 927 -25.89 -29.45 -31.65
N LEU A 928 -24.86 -29.95 -30.97
CA LEU A 928 -23.48 -29.47 -31.07
C LEU A 928 -22.66 -30.50 -31.86
N ASP A 929 -21.92 -30.05 -32.87
CA ASP A 929 -20.89 -30.84 -33.54
C ASP A 929 -19.54 -30.10 -33.41
N ALA A 930 -18.54 -30.75 -32.82
CA ALA A 930 -17.31 -30.12 -32.37
C ALA A 930 -16.14 -31.13 -32.33
N ASP A 931 -15.01 -30.80 -32.95
CA ASP A 931 -13.89 -31.73 -33.12
C ASP A 931 -13.27 -32.20 -31.78
N VAL A 932 -13.27 -31.35 -30.73
CA VAL A 932 -12.72 -31.70 -29.41
C VAL A 932 -13.83 -32.08 -28.43
N THR A 933 -14.88 -31.27 -28.33
CA THR A 933 -15.95 -31.44 -27.34
C THR A 933 -16.87 -32.63 -27.64
N THR A 934 -17.21 -32.89 -28.91
CA THR A 934 -18.08 -34.02 -29.29
C THR A 934 -17.35 -35.08 -30.12
N ALA A 935 -16.04 -34.93 -30.32
CA ALA A 935 -15.19 -35.77 -31.16
C ALA A 935 -15.63 -35.84 -32.64
N GLY A 936 -16.22 -34.74 -33.15
CA GLY A 936 -16.70 -34.62 -34.54
C GLY A 936 -17.98 -35.40 -34.84
N GLU A 937 -18.80 -35.66 -33.83
CA GLU A 937 -20.11 -36.30 -33.96
C GLU A 937 -21.24 -35.39 -33.40
N PRO A 938 -22.32 -35.14 -34.16
CA PRO A 938 -23.45 -34.32 -33.70
C PRO A 938 -24.11 -34.87 -32.43
N THR A 939 -24.06 -34.09 -31.34
CA THR A 939 -24.48 -34.48 -29.99
C THR A 939 -25.57 -33.55 -29.45
N PRO A 940 -26.69 -34.05 -28.90
CA PRO A 940 -27.75 -33.22 -28.33
C PRO A 940 -27.30 -32.42 -27.09
N ILE A 941 -27.59 -31.11 -27.07
CA ILE A 941 -27.17 -30.19 -26.00
C ILE A 941 -28.12 -30.24 -24.80
N GLY A 942 -27.58 -30.25 -23.57
CA GLY A 942 -28.34 -30.10 -22.32
C GLY A 942 -29.20 -31.30 -21.90
N LEU A 943 -29.35 -32.33 -22.75
CA LEU A 943 -30.35 -33.40 -22.55
C LEU A 943 -29.85 -34.60 -21.71
N GLY A 944 -28.56 -34.65 -21.36
CA GLY A 944 -27.96 -35.72 -20.55
C GLY A 944 -28.30 -37.13 -21.07
N PRO A 945 -28.39 -38.15 -20.20
CA PRO A 945 -28.96 -39.44 -20.56
C PRO A 945 -30.51 -39.39 -20.53
N CYS A 946 -31.11 -38.70 -21.52
CA CYS A 946 -32.56 -38.45 -21.70
C CYS A 946 -33.36 -38.46 -20.38
N THR A 947 -33.18 -37.44 -19.53
CA THR A 947 -33.88 -37.37 -18.23
C THR A 947 -35.39 -37.18 -18.42
N PRO A 948 -36.25 -37.83 -17.60
CA PRO A 948 -37.61 -38.22 -18.05
C PRO A 948 -38.65 -37.09 -18.14
N ASP A 949 -38.27 -35.88 -17.74
CA ASP A 949 -39.22 -34.81 -17.42
C ASP A 949 -39.41 -33.84 -18.61
N LEU A 950 -38.33 -33.35 -19.23
CA LEU A 950 -38.37 -32.49 -20.43
C LEU A 950 -38.11 -33.22 -21.77
N VAL A 951 -37.68 -34.49 -21.72
CA VAL A 951 -37.29 -35.26 -22.91
C VAL A 951 -38.23 -36.44 -23.10
N VAL A 952 -38.68 -36.66 -24.34
CA VAL A 952 -39.47 -37.84 -24.72
C VAL A 952 -38.50 -38.92 -25.24
N PRO A 953 -38.24 -40.01 -24.49
CA PRO A 953 -37.32 -41.05 -24.95
C PRO A 953 -38.01 -41.97 -25.95
N GLU A 954 -37.63 -41.89 -27.22
CA GLU A 954 -38.13 -42.78 -28.28
C GLU A 954 -37.04 -43.75 -28.78
N THR A 955 -37.42 -45.02 -28.99
CA THR A 955 -36.51 -46.04 -29.54
C THR A 955 -36.44 -45.94 -31.05
N THR A 956 -35.27 -45.54 -31.57
CA THR A 956 -34.91 -45.65 -32.99
C THR A 956 -35.03 -47.09 -33.51
N ASP A 957 -35.04 -47.29 -34.84
CA ASP A 957 -35.09 -48.64 -35.46
C ASP A 957 -33.86 -49.52 -35.11
N GLY A 958 -32.82 -48.94 -34.49
CA GLY A 958 -31.65 -49.63 -33.90
C GLY A 958 -31.72 -49.91 -32.39
N GLY A 959 -32.74 -49.38 -31.68
CA GLY A 959 -32.93 -49.58 -30.23
C GLY A 959 -32.17 -48.61 -29.32
N THR A 960 -31.54 -47.58 -29.88
CA THR A 960 -30.89 -46.49 -29.13
C THR A 960 -31.95 -45.41 -28.80
N PRO A 961 -32.06 -44.93 -27.55
CA PRO A 961 -32.92 -43.80 -27.24
C PRO A 961 -32.30 -42.51 -27.79
N ALA A 962 -33.08 -41.71 -28.50
CA ALA A 962 -32.69 -40.35 -28.90
C ALA A 962 -33.53 -39.32 -28.12
N CYS A 963 -32.89 -38.22 -27.74
CA CYS A 963 -33.46 -37.16 -26.91
C CYS A 963 -33.85 -35.95 -27.78
N PHE A 964 -35.03 -35.38 -27.57
CA PHE A 964 -35.49 -34.13 -28.20
C PHE A 964 -36.30 -33.28 -27.21
N ILE A 965 -36.41 -31.97 -27.49
CA ILE A 965 -37.28 -31.05 -26.72
C ILE A 965 -38.68 -31.15 -27.30
N GLY A 966 -39.64 -31.54 -26.46
CA GLY A 966 -41.05 -31.74 -26.84
C GLY A 966 -42.00 -31.04 -25.86
N VAL A 967 -43.19 -30.68 -26.33
CA VAL A 967 -44.26 -30.17 -25.46
C VAL A 967 -44.86 -31.35 -24.69
N ASN A 968 -44.43 -31.58 -23.45
CA ASN A 968 -44.94 -32.64 -22.58
C ASN A 968 -46.11 -32.15 -21.73
N SER A 969 -47.13 -33.00 -21.53
CA SER A 969 -48.23 -32.83 -20.56
C SER A 969 -47.78 -32.44 -19.13
N ALA A 970 -46.54 -32.78 -18.74
CA ALA A 970 -45.95 -32.41 -17.45
C ALA A 970 -45.37 -30.97 -17.41
N TYR A 971 -45.06 -30.38 -18.57
CA TYR A 971 -44.46 -29.04 -18.74
C TYR A 971 -45.38 -28.05 -19.45
N VAL A 972 -46.66 -28.41 -19.63
CA VAL A 972 -47.70 -27.40 -19.85
C VAL A 972 -47.64 -26.42 -18.67
N GLU A 973 -47.44 -25.13 -19.00
CA GLU A 973 -47.57 -23.98 -18.09
C GLU A 973 -48.56 -24.28 -16.95
N PRO A 974 -48.12 -24.32 -15.67
CA PRO A 974 -48.90 -24.95 -14.62
C PRO A 974 -50.22 -24.22 -14.42
N CYS A 975 -51.32 -24.81 -14.93
CA CYS A 975 -52.65 -24.20 -15.02
C CYS A 975 -53.37 -24.00 -13.68
N SER A 976 -52.63 -23.67 -12.62
CA SER A 976 -53.08 -23.47 -11.24
C SER A 976 -52.79 -22.05 -10.72
N GLY A 977 -53.47 -21.05 -11.30
CA GLY A 977 -53.97 -19.91 -10.51
C GLY A 977 -53.03 -18.72 -10.27
N SER A 978 -51.90 -18.61 -10.95
CA SER A 978 -51.18 -17.34 -11.12
C SER A 978 -51.10 -16.98 -12.61
N ALA A 979 -50.75 -15.74 -12.95
CA ALA A 979 -50.67 -15.32 -14.34
C ALA A 979 -49.63 -16.15 -15.08
N THR A 980 -50.08 -17.01 -15.98
CA THR A 980 -49.19 -17.82 -16.84
C THR A 980 -48.34 -16.88 -17.69
N SER A 981 -47.07 -17.20 -17.92
CA SER A 981 -46.18 -16.37 -18.75
C SER A 981 -46.85 -16.10 -20.09
N LEU A 982 -47.39 -17.13 -20.73
CA LEU A 982 -48.09 -17.09 -22.02
C LEU A 982 -49.50 -16.47 -22.00
N ALA A 983 -49.94 -15.84 -20.91
CA ALA A 983 -51.30 -15.30 -20.77
C ALA A 983 -51.69 -14.35 -21.93
N GLY A 984 -52.80 -14.68 -22.60
CA GLY A 984 -53.31 -13.91 -23.74
C GLY A 984 -52.82 -14.40 -25.12
N THR A 985 -52.01 -15.47 -25.19
CA THR A 985 -51.71 -16.20 -26.43
C THR A 985 -52.70 -17.36 -26.65
N PRO A 986 -52.78 -17.93 -27.88
CA PRO A 986 -53.50 -19.20 -28.13
C PRO A 986 -52.96 -20.40 -27.34
N TYR A 987 -51.71 -20.33 -26.87
CA TYR A 987 -50.97 -21.40 -26.17
C TYR A 987 -51.16 -21.38 -24.65
N ALA A 988 -51.94 -20.43 -24.12
CA ALA A 988 -52.25 -20.32 -22.70
C ALA A 988 -53.29 -21.36 -22.25
N CYS A 989 -52.85 -22.49 -21.68
CA CYS A 989 -53.71 -23.51 -21.03
C CYS A 989 -54.99 -23.83 -21.85
N SER A 990 -54.84 -23.98 -23.17
CA SER A 990 -55.94 -24.25 -24.10
C SER A 990 -56.03 -25.76 -24.40
N ALA A 991 -57.07 -26.17 -25.12
CA ALA A 991 -57.29 -27.57 -25.47
C ALA A 991 -56.67 -27.96 -26.84
N GLU A 992 -55.95 -27.04 -27.49
CA GLU A 992 -55.54 -27.12 -28.90
C GLU A 992 -54.08 -26.62 -29.08
N GLY A 993 -53.19 -26.96 -28.13
CA GLY A 993 -51.77 -26.64 -28.19
C GLY A 993 -51.08 -26.58 -26.82
N GLY A 994 -49.76 -26.38 -26.81
CA GLY A 994 -48.97 -26.21 -25.60
C GLY A 994 -47.57 -25.63 -25.85
N SER A 995 -46.81 -25.44 -24.77
CA SER A 995 -45.47 -24.84 -24.80
C SER A 995 -44.65 -25.27 -23.58
N THR A 996 -43.32 -25.21 -23.70
CA THR A 996 -42.35 -25.48 -22.62
C THR A 996 -42.17 -24.33 -21.63
N GLY A 997 -42.57 -23.10 -22.00
CA GLY A 997 -41.99 -21.89 -21.41
C GLY A 997 -40.52 -21.69 -21.82
N TRP A 998 -39.86 -20.67 -21.25
CA TRP A 998 -38.43 -20.43 -21.48
C TRP A 998 -37.57 -21.42 -20.69
N LEU A 999 -36.58 -21.99 -21.37
CA LEU A 999 -35.60 -22.94 -20.85
C LEU A 999 -34.21 -22.39 -21.12
N ARG A 1000 -33.28 -22.51 -20.17
CA ARG A 1000 -31.85 -22.26 -20.39
C ARG A 1000 -31.13 -23.59 -20.60
N LEU A 1001 -30.28 -23.64 -21.61
CA LEU A 1001 -29.38 -24.75 -21.89
C LEU A 1001 -27.94 -24.33 -21.60
N THR A 1002 -27.15 -25.26 -21.06
CA THR A 1002 -25.70 -25.09 -20.91
C THR A 1002 -24.95 -26.29 -21.50
N HIS A 1003 -23.72 -26.06 -21.98
CA HIS A 1003 -22.81 -27.12 -22.40
C HIS A 1003 -21.34 -26.70 -22.21
N PRO A 1004 -20.43 -27.62 -21.81
CA PRO A 1004 -19.00 -27.37 -21.93
C PRO A 1004 -18.58 -27.27 -23.40
N VAL A 1005 -17.55 -26.47 -23.66
CA VAL A 1005 -16.85 -26.34 -24.96
C VAL A 1005 -15.34 -26.22 -24.71
N ALA A 1006 -14.52 -26.45 -25.74
CA ALA A 1006 -13.07 -26.31 -25.65
C ALA A 1006 -12.59 -24.98 -26.30
N PRO A 1007 -11.74 -24.19 -25.62
CA PRO A 1007 -11.05 -23.03 -26.18
C PRO A 1007 -10.50 -23.27 -27.60
N GLY A 1008 -10.75 -22.33 -28.51
CA GLY A 1008 -10.21 -22.31 -29.87
C GLY A 1008 -10.80 -23.35 -30.83
N GLU A 1009 -11.73 -24.21 -30.41
CA GLU A 1009 -12.34 -25.19 -31.31
C GLU A 1009 -13.42 -24.55 -32.19
N THR A 1010 -13.60 -25.07 -33.41
CA THR A 1010 -14.78 -24.75 -34.22
C THR A 1010 -15.95 -25.64 -33.82
N VAL A 1011 -17.08 -25.03 -33.50
CA VAL A 1011 -18.35 -25.70 -33.18
C VAL A 1011 -19.42 -25.41 -34.22
N LYS A 1012 -20.31 -26.37 -34.46
CA LYS A 1012 -21.54 -26.19 -35.22
C LYS A 1012 -22.73 -26.37 -34.30
N LEU A 1013 -23.45 -25.28 -34.05
CA LEU A 1013 -24.68 -25.26 -33.27
C LEU A 1013 -25.86 -25.31 -34.24
N THR A 1014 -26.61 -26.42 -34.21
CA THR A 1014 -27.77 -26.63 -35.09
C THR A 1014 -29.06 -26.55 -34.30
N PHE A 1015 -29.94 -25.61 -34.66
CA PHE A 1015 -31.33 -25.55 -34.21
C PHE A 1015 -32.24 -26.05 -35.33
N ARG A 1016 -32.99 -27.11 -35.10
CA ARG A 1016 -33.89 -27.72 -36.09
C ARG A 1016 -35.28 -27.92 -35.50
N LEU A 1017 -36.27 -27.27 -36.10
CA LEU A 1017 -37.68 -27.43 -35.81
C LEU A 1017 -38.31 -28.27 -36.92
N ALA A 1018 -39.00 -29.35 -36.56
CA ALA A 1018 -39.65 -30.26 -37.50
C ALA A 1018 -41.11 -30.52 -37.12
N ASP A 1019 -41.99 -30.37 -38.10
CA ASP A 1019 -43.38 -30.84 -38.10
C ASP A 1019 -43.39 -32.34 -38.45
N ILE A 1020 -43.83 -33.18 -37.52
CA ILE A 1020 -43.68 -34.64 -37.56
C ILE A 1020 -45.03 -35.35 -37.52
N GLY A 1021 -45.40 -35.97 -38.64
CA GLY A 1021 -46.53 -36.88 -38.72
C GLY A 1021 -47.56 -36.47 -39.76
N ASP A 1022 -48.05 -35.23 -39.71
CA ASP A 1022 -48.96 -34.67 -40.71
C ASP A 1022 -48.58 -33.25 -41.18
N ALA A 1023 -49.51 -32.45 -41.69
CA ALA A 1023 -49.23 -31.12 -42.26
C ALA A 1023 -50.34 -30.13 -41.86
N LEU A 1024 -50.84 -30.29 -40.64
CA LEU A 1024 -51.92 -29.56 -40.00
C LEU A 1024 -51.52 -29.36 -38.54
N ASN A 1025 -51.69 -28.14 -38.04
CA ASN A 1025 -51.16 -27.68 -36.76
C ASN A 1025 -49.63 -27.46 -36.88
N ASP A 1026 -49.23 -26.20 -36.76
CA ASP A 1026 -47.85 -25.76 -36.93
C ASP A 1026 -47.17 -25.50 -35.58
N SER A 1027 -45.85 -25.40 -35.64
CA SER A 1027 -44.98 -25.21 -34.47
C SER A 1027 -44.09 -23.98 -34.60
N GLN A 1028 -43.64 -23.45 -33.47
CA GLN A 1028 -42.70 -22.34 -33.35
C GLN A 1028 -41.68 -22.55 -32.24
N ALA A 1029 -40.44 -22.17 -32.49
CA ALA A 1029 -39.37 -22.10 -31.50
C ALA A 1029 -38.74 -20.72 -31.49
N LEU A 1030 -38.51 -20.17 -30.30
CA LEU A 1030 -37.78 -18.93 -30.06
C LEU A 1030 -36.41 -19.26 -29.49
N ILE A 1031 -35.36 -18.58 -29.94
CA ILE A 1031 -33.97 -18.72 -29.45
C ILE A 1031 -33.38 -17.34 -29.20
N ASP A 1032 -32.68 -17.18 -28.07
CA ASP A 1032 -32.19 -15.88 -27.56
C ASP A 1032 -30.95 -16.06 -26.67
N ASN A 1033 -30.23 -14.96 -26.37
CA ASN A 1033 -29.20 -14.90 -25.34
C ASN A 1033 -28.10 -15.98 -25.48
N ILE A 1034 -27.45 -16.05 -26.65
CA ILE A 1034 -26.33 -16.99 -26.84
C ILE A 1034 -25.04 -16.37 -26.29
N VAL A 1035 -24.52 -16.95 -25.20
CA VAL A 1035 -23.37 -16.43 -24.45
C VAL A 1035 -22.29 -17.47 -24.16
N TRP A 1036 -21.04 -17.02 -24.20
CA TRP A 1036 -19.87 -17.79 -23.77
C TRP A 1036 -19.63 -17.64 -22.26
N LEU A 1037 -19.17 -18.71 -21.62
CA LEU A 1037 -18.92 -18.76 -20.17
C LEU A 1037 -17.44 -19.07 -19.89
N SER A 1038 -16.85 -18.32 -18.95
CA SER A 1038 -15.45 -18.51 -18.52
C SER A 1038 -15.25 -19.68 -17.55
N ASP A 1039 -16.31 -20.11 -16.87
CA ASP A 1039 -16.29 -21.22 -15.92
C ASP A 1039 -16.77 -22.54 -16.55
N VAL A 1040 -16.15 -23.66 -16.14
CA VAL A 1040 -16.50 -25.00 -16.63
C VAL A 1040 -17.89 -25.40 -16.13
N VAL A 1041 -18.88 -25.35 -17.02
CA VAL A 1041 -20.27 -25.75 -16.72
C VAL A 1041 -20.55 -27.21 -17.06
N ALA A 1042 -21.46 -27.82 -16.29
CA ALA A 1042 -22.06 -29.09 -16.66
C ALA A 1042 -23.13 -28.88 -17.75
N PRO A 1043 -23.43 -29.90 -18.58
CA PRO A 1043 -24.61 -29.89 -19.42
C PRO A 1043 -25.88 -29.86 -18.55
N ASP A 1044 -26.74 -28.87 -18.76
CA ASP A 1044 -28.03 -28.71 -18.06
C ASP A 1044 -29.13 -28.24 -19.01
N LEU A 1045 -30.38 -28.49 -18.61
CA LEU A 1045 -31.60 -27.98 -19.22
C LEU A 1045 -32.57 -27.63 -18.08
N SER A 1046 -32.69 -26.34 -17.76
CA SER A 1046 -33.49 -25.86 -16.63
C SER A 1046 -34.53 -24.82 -17.05
N PRO A 1047 -35.76 -24.83 -16.48
CA PRO A 1047 -36.73 -23.75 -16.65
C PRO A 1047 -36.23 -22.44 -16.01
N LEU A 1048 -36.57 -21.31 -16.64
CA LEU A 1048 -36.23 -19.95 -16.20
C LEU A 1048 -37.32 -19.27 -15.33
#